data_AF-A0A2I2GCU2-F1
#
_entry.id   AF-A0A2I2GCU2-F1
#
_cell.length_a   1.000
_cell.length_b   1.000
_cell.length_c   1.000
_cell.angle_alpha   90.00
_cell.angle_beta   90.00
_cell.angle_gamma   90.00
#
_symmetry.space_group_name_H-M   'P 1'
#
loop_
_entity.id
_entity.type
_entity.pdbx_description
1 polymer ?
#
loop_
_entity_poly.entity_id
_entity_poly.type
_entity_poly.pdbx_seq_one_letter_code
_entity_poly.pdbx_strand_id
1 'polypeptide(L)'
;MSFLGGAECSTAGNPLTQFTKHVQDDKSLQRDRLVGRGPGGMQEGMRSTGMMGGQDQMMDEFAQQPGQLPGAPPQPFAMEQLRRELDHFQTTPPRTGSPGWAAEFDAGEHARMEAAFAGPQGPMMNNNSGFTPAEFARFQQQSRVGMPQTSSPVTAGPSPMMGGYQRPMGGMGYMGMGGMGMMRPSYGPMGMQQPQQPAEAMTQDKGKGRMVELDDENWEAQFAEMETAGNQKLDTEANDAIEAELNDLDRSVPADNGDFESVWERVQTEMAASRKLAEEDTDFNVNENLHMGDLGEWDSFDTLNTRFRDPQLGDYMFEEDNVFRSVNNPFEEGVKIMREGGNLSLAALAFEAAVQKDPQHVQAWTMLGSAQAQNEKELPAIRALEQALKIDEHNLDALMGLAVSYTNEGYDSTAYRTLERWLSAKYPQVINPKDVSSDADLGFTDRQILHDRVTDLFIQAAQLSPSGEHMDPDVQVGLGVLFYCAEEYDKAVDCFSAALASTESGTTNQQEQLHLLWNRLGATLANSGRSEEAIEAYEQALNINPNFVRARYNLGVSCINIGCYPEAAQHLLGALSMHRVVEQEGRERAREIVGGGEGGIDDEQLERMLHVTQNQSTNLYDTLRRSTMAVATGAQLIAQTLRDLGVTVIFGIVGIPVVEIAEEAINLGIRFVAFRNEQACSYAASVYGYMTGRPGVCLVVGGPGVLHALAGIGNSSANNFPLLVLAGSAETTAVTKGAFQEMDAVSFLTPHTKFAVRTTSLDFVNGAVKNAYRTCWYGRPGPTFVDLPADIIQGKAAPGFRLPAPETTLVAAPPRTAGDPASISKAVELLRTARSPLLIVGKGAAYARAESVICQLVEQTQIPFLPTPMGKGVVPDSHPLNASSARSAALKHADVVLVLGARLNWILHFGEPPKWSPRAKIIQVDICAEEIGRNAGTAELGIIGDIGLVVDQLLSSLSNWRYAPSPIDGRFPTLLAESAKKNEAKAQKAALLPTSPGSPLTYQRAFQVIKTTLNSLTPFEEGNIVYISEGANTMDISRSAFPLNHPRQRLDAGTYATMGVGMGYIVAAHEAYNAIPQPGKKPKKIVALEGDSAFGFSAMEIETMARYRIPALIFVVNNSGIYHGDSTTQDSWNALQNQTISNDTKSDDGKKGLRSTSLLYEMRYEMLANMCGGKGFFVRNEQELEVATREGFRSDTVTVVNVIVEPGIGKKIGFAWQGNNNAKEGSAKL
;
A
#
# COMPACT_ATOMS: atom_id res chain seq x y z
N MET A 1 22.46 3.13 11.52
CA MET A 1 23.41 2.02 11.67
C MET A 1 22.70 0.89 12.40
N SER A 2 22.83 -0.35 11.93
CA SER A 2 22.22 -1.52 12.56
C SER A 2 23.22 -2.18 13.50
N PHE A 3 22.95 -2.21 14.80
CA PHE A 3 23.87 -2.80 15.80
C PHE A 3 23.87 -4.34 15.82
N LEU A 4 23.07 -5.00 14.97
CA LEU A 4 22.90 -6.47 14.92
C LEU A 4 22.71 -6.97 13.47
N GLY A 5 23.37 -6.35 12.48
CA GLY A 5 23.21 -6.71 11.07
C GLY A 5 24.29 -6.12 10.18
N GLY A 6 25.51 -6.63 10.31
CA GLY A 6 26.58 -6.52 9.31
C GLY A 6 26.63 -7.76 8.41
N ALA A 7 27.37 -7.69 7.31
CA ALA A 7 27.52 -8.77 6.33
C ALA A 7 28.56 -9.84 6.71
N GLU A 8 29.00 -9.88 7.98
CA GLU A 8 30.08 -10.75 8.45
C GLU A 8 29.69 -12.24 8.36
N CYS A 9 30.43 -13.02 7.56
CA CYS A 9 30.29 -14.48 7.50
C CYS A 9 30.66 -15.17 8.81
N SER A 10 31.46 -14.51 9.66
CA SER A 10 31.80 -14.99 10.99
C SER A 10 30.80 -14.44 12.01
N THR A 11 29.86 -15.28 12.45
CA THR A 11 28.89 -14.94 13.49
C THR A 11 29.53 -15.07 14.89
N ALA A 12 30.43 -14.13 15.21
CA ALA A 12 31.22 -14.15 16.45
C ALA A 12 30.36 -14.40 17.69
N GLY A 13 30.69 -15.43 18.48
CA GLY A 13 29.92 -15.84 19.67
C GLY A 13 29.92 -14.82 20.82
N ASN A 14 30.61 -13.68 20.66
CA ASN A 14 30.83 -12.69 21.70
C ASN A 14 30.37 -11.28 21.25
N PRO A 15 29.10 -10.88 21.50
CA PRO A 15 28.57 -9.58 21.08
C PRO A 15 29.21 -8.38 21.80
N LEU A 16 29.88 -8.59 22.95
CA LEU A 16 30.71 -7.55 23.59
C LEU A 16 31.93 -7.19 22.73
N THR A 17 32.46 -8.13 21.95
CA THR A 17 33.59 -7.87 21.05
C THR A 17 33.18 -7.01 19.86
N GLN A 18 32.06 -7.32 19.18
CA GLN A 18 31.50 -6.47 18.10
C GLN A 18 31.20 -5.05 18.60
N PHE A 19 30.63 -4.91 19.81
CA PHE A 19 30.43 -3.60 20.43
C PHE A 19 31.76 -2.85 20.67
N THR A 20 32.81 -3.56 21.08
CA THR A 20 34.13 -2.97 21.33
C THR A 20 34.84 -2.57 20.03
N LYS A 21 34.74 -3.38 18.96
CA LYS A 21 35.29 -3.14 17.61
C LYS A 21 34.86 -1.76 17.10
N HIS A 22 33.55 -1.53 17.01
CA HIS A 22 32.98 -0.24 16.57
C HIS A 22 33.25 0.96 17.50
N VAL A 23 33.64 0.74 18.76
CA VAL A 23 33.94 1.82 19.72
C VAL A 23 35.43 2.21 19.70
N GLN A 24 36.34 1.32 19.28
CA GLN A 24 37.77 1.62 19.20
C GLN A 24 38.18 2.40 17.93
N ASP A 25 37.42 2.27 16.84
CA ASP A 25 37.69 3.02 15.60
C ASP A 25 37.22 4.49 15.62
N ASP A 26 36.49 4.93 16.64
CA ASP A 26 36.09 6.33 16.80
C ASP A 26 37.28 7.23 17.22
N LYS A 27 38.10 7.56 16.21
CA LYS A 27 39.26 8.45 16.30
C LYS A 27 38.87 9.92 16.51
N SER A 28 37.57 10.27 16.66
CA SER A 28 37.12 11.65 16.88
C SER A 28 37.51 12.18 18.27
N LEU A 29 37.30 11.39 19.32
CA LEU A 29 37.46 11.83 20.71
C LEU A 29 38.93 11.88 21.20
N GLN A 30 39.83 11.12 20.58
CA GLN A 30 41.26 11.11 20.96
C GLN A 30 42.04 12.27 20.31
N ARG A 31 41.59 12.78 19.15
CA ARG A 31 42.30 13.84 18.40
C ARG A 31 42.27 15.19 19.11
N ASP A 32 41.28 15.43 19.98
CA ASP A 32 40.94 16.74 20.52
C ASP A 32 41.61 17.08 21.87
N ARG A 33 42.59 16.29 22.33
CA ARG A 33 43.25 16.46 23.64
C ARG A 33 44.77 16.64 23.64
N LEU A 34 45.44 16.58 22.48
CA LEU A 34 46.92 16.63 22.40
C LEU A 34 47.51 17.73 21.50
N VAL A 35 46.79 18.84 21.28
CA VAL A 35 47.37 20.05 20.65
C VAL A 35 47.10 21.32 21.46
N GLY A 36 48.03 21.65 22.37
CA GLY A 36 48.43 23.02 22.65
C GLY A 36 47.51 23.95 23.47
N ARG A 37 47.64 23.88 24.81
CA ARG A 37 47.61 25.10 25.66
C ARG A 37 48.75 25.08 26.67
N GLY A 38 49.39 26.25 26.84
CA GLY A 38 50.47 26.48 27.81
C GLY A 38 49.98 26.83 29.22
N PRO A 39 50.89 27.14 30.15
CA PRO A 39 50.59 27.17 31.59
C PRO A 39 49.92 28.46 32.08
N GLY A 40 48.73 28.34 32.71
CA GLY A 40 48.15 29.37 33.58
C GLY A 40 46.61 29.37 33.68
N GLY A 41 46.05 29.24 34.90
CA GLY A 41 44.59 29.27 35.19
C GLY A 41 43.88 27.95 34.81
N MET A 42 43.27 27.14 35.69
CA MET A 42 42.69 27.36 37.02
C MET A 42 41.47 28.29 37.08
N GLN A 43 40.27 27.73 36.88
CA GLN A 43 39.06 27.82 37.73
C GLN A 43 38.04 26.78 37.20
N GLU A 44 37.72 25.72 37.93
CA GLU A 44 36.66 25.59 38.97
C GLU A 44 35.29 25.14 38.40
N GLY A 45 34.45 24.52 39.25
CA GLY A 45 33.15 23.97 38.85
C GLY A 45 32.30 23.47 40.03
N MET A 46 31.32 22.61 39.74
CA MET A 46 30.32 21.98 40.64
C MET A 46 29.01 22.73 40.98
N ARG A 47 27.89 22.00 40.76
CA ARG A 47 26.73 21.77 41.66
C ARG A 47 25.82 22.92 42.16
N SER A 48 24.63 22.97 41.55
CA SER A 48 23.28 22.90 42.16
C SER A 48 22.89 23.68 43.45
N THR A 49 21.95 24.62 43.29
CA THR A 49 20.88 25.02 44.25
C THR A 49 19.68 25.59 43.46
N GLY A 50 18.40 25.54 43.89
CA GLY A 50 17.79 24.91 45.07
C GLY A 50 16.58 25.71 45.61
N MET A 51 15.34 25.31 45.30
CA MET A 51 14.07 25.88 45.83
C MET A 51 12.94 24.82 45.79
N MET A 52 12.00 24.85 46.74
CA MET A 52 11.06 23.73 46.99
C MET A 52 9.71 24.20 47.57
N GLY A 53 8.64 23.44 47.31
CA GLY A 53 7.35 23.50 48.01
C GLY A 53 6.14 23.48 47.08
N GLY A 54 5.18 22.55 47.19
CA GLY A 54 5.14 21.35 48.05
C GLY A 54 3.81 20.59 47.86
N GLN A 55 3.83 19.26 47.84
CA GLN A 55 2.65 18.45 47.50
C GLN A 55 2.75 17.01 48.04
N ASP A 56 2.60 16.82 49.35
CA ASP A 56 2.54 15.49 49.99
C ASP A 56 1.34 15.41 50.94
N GLN A 57 0.28 14.69 50.52
CA GLN A 57 -0.79 14.24 51.43
C GLN A 57 -1.73 13.15 50.89
N MET A 58 -1.54 12.62 49.66
CA MET A 58 -2.35 11.49 49.13
C MET A 58 -1.57 10.18 48.91
N MET A 59 -0.25 10.16 49.10
CA MET A 59 0.55 8.93 49.00
C MET A 59 0.49 8.10 50.29
N ASP A 60 0.44 8.74 51.46
CA ASP A 60 0.42 8.05 52.77
C ASP A 60 -0.86 7.23 53.03
N GLU A 61 -2.01 7.63 52.46
CA GLU A 61 -3.27 6.90 52.62
C GLU A 61 -3.33 5.62 51.75
N PHE A 62 -2.57 5.53 50.67
CA PHE A 62 -2.52 4.33 49.82
C PHE A 62 -1.67 3.20 50.44
N ALA A 63 -0.77 3.54 51.38
CA ALA A 63 0.19 2.61 51.95
C ALA A 63 -0.34 1.75 53.13
N GLN A 64 -1.61 1.88 53.52
CA GLN A 64 -2.15 1.29 54.77
C GLN A 64 -3.38 0.39 54.61
N GLN A 65 -3.33 -0.61 53.70
CA GLN A 65 -4.26 -1.74 53.72
C GLN A 65 -3.53 -3.10 53.69
N PRO A 66 -3.72 -3.98 54.69
CA PRO A 66 -3.08 -5.30 54.72
C PRO A 66 -3.82 -6.33 53.85
N GLY A 67 -3.07 -7.18 53.16
CA GLY A 67 -3.61 -8.19 52.23
C GLY A 67 -4.22 -9.43 52.88
N GLN A 68 -4.78 -10.31 52.05
CA GLN A 68 -5.27 -11.64 52.43
C GLN A 68 -4.72 -12.75 51.52
N LEU A 69 -4.61 -13.95 52.09
CA LEU A 69 -3.98 -15.14 51.49
C LEU A 69 -4.97 -15.99 50.67
N PRO A 70 -4.50 -16.82 49.72
CA PRO A 70 -5.37 -17.67 48.89
C PRO A 70 -5.84 -18.94 49.63
N GLY A 71 -7.11 -19.34 49.43
CA GLY A 71 -7.59 -20.69 49.81
C GLY A 71 -9.00 -20.81 50.39
N ALA A 72 -10.06 -20.49 49.63
CA ALA A 72 -11.44 -20.82 49.97
C ALA A 72 -12.33 -20.97 48.71
N PRO A 73 -13.40 -21.79 48.73
CA PRO A 73 -14.24 -22.07 47.55
C PRO A 73 -15.24 -20.94 47.23
N PRO A 74 -15.72 -20.84 45.97
CA PRO A 74 -16.58 -19.73 45.54
C PRO A 74 -18.01 -19.79 46.11
N GLN A 75 -18.57 -18.61 46.39
CA GLN A 75 -19.97 -18.37 46.73
C GLN A 75 -20.57 -17.31 45.78
N PRO A 76 -21.89 -17.30 45.52
CA PRO A 76 -22.47 -16.62 44.36
C PRO A 76 -22.70 -15.11 44.54
N PHE A 77 -22.85 -14.43 43.40
CA PHE A 77 -23.11 -12.99 43.23
C PHE A 77 -24.05 -12.35 44.28
N ALA A 78 -23.50 -11.46 45.11
CA ALA A 78 -24.26 -10.63 46.04
C ALA A 78 -24.85 -9.39 45.33
N MET A 79 -25.98 -9.55 44.64
CA MET A 79 -26.62 -8.47 43.84
C MET A 79 -27.37 -7.42 44.68
N GLU A 80 -26.79 -7.03 45.83
CA GLU A 80 -27.36 -6.11 46.82
C GLU A 80 -26.62 -4.75 46.84
N GLN A 81 -25.30 -4.77 46.58
CA GLN A 81 -24.46 -3.56 46.63
C GLN A 81 -24.73 -2.65 45.43
N LEU A 82 -24.79 -3.24 44.23
CA LEU A 82 -25.21 -2.61 42.96
C LEU A 82 -26.65 -2.05 43.02
N ARG A 83 -27.46 -2.49 43.99
CA ARG A 83 -28.84 -2.02 44.19
C ARG A 83 -28.92 -0.71 44.97
N ARG A 84 -27.99 -0.47 45.90
CA ARG A 84 -27.93 0.78 46.69
C ARG A 84 -27.37 1.96 45.89
N GLU A 85 -26.53 1.70 44.90
CA GLU A 85 -26.03 2.74 43.99
C GLU A 85 -27.10 3.20 42.98
N LEU A 86 -28.04 2.33 42.61
CA LEU A 86 -29.16 2.68 41.73
C LEU A 86 -30.17 3.65 42.36
N ASP A 87 -30.40 3.56 43.68
CA ASP A 87 -31.38 4.39 44.39
C ASP A 87 -30.97 5.88 44.49
N HIS A 88 -29.71 6.23 44.21
CA HIS A 88 -29.25 7.63 44.16
C HIS A 88 -29.48 8.33 42.81
N PHE A 89 -30.06 7.66 41.80
CA PHE A 89 -30.17 8.18 40.43
C PHE A 89 -31.60 8.61 39.98
N GLN A 90 -32.56 8.77 40.90
CA GLN A 90 -33.99 8.99 40.55
C GLN A 90 -34.59 10.38 40.87
N THR A 91 -33.92 11.50 40.55
CA THR A 91 -34.58 12.83 40.50
C THR A 91 -34.07 13.75 39.38
N THR A 92 -34.44 13.51 38.11
CA THR A 92 -34.20 14.46 37.00
C THR A 92 -35.27 14.32 35.90
N PRO A 93 -35.83 15.44 35.37
CA PRO A 93 -36.83 15.38 34.28
C PRO A 93 -36.21 15.01 32.92
N PRO A 94 -37.01 14.47 31.97
CA PRO A 94 -36.49 13.88 30.74
C PRO A 94 -35.89 14.92 29.79
N ARG A 95 -34.66 14.65 29.32
CA ARG A 95 -34.00 15.42 28.25
C ARG A 95 -34.06 14.69 26.92
N THR A 96 -34.52 15.41 25.89
CA THR A 96 -34.29 15.07 24.48
C THR A 96 -32.80 15.23 24.13
N GLY A 97 -32.38 14.63 23.01
CA GLY A 97 -30.96 14.48 22.66
C GLY A 97 -30.17 15.76 22.36
N SER A 98 -28.85 15.60 22.30
CA SER A 98 -27.79 16.54 21.88
C SER A 98 -27.62 17.85 22.65
N PRO A 99 -26.46 18.00 23.32
CA PRO A 99 -25.73 19.25 23.41
C PRO A 99 -24.27 19.07 22.92
N GLY A 100 -23.62 20.03 22.26
CA GLY A 100 -24.15 21.28 21.72
C GLY A 100 -23.03 22.14 21.11
N TRP A 101 -23.08 22.38 19.79
CA TRP A 101 -22.14 23.23 19.04
C TRP A 101 -22.91 24.20 18.12
N ALA A 102 -23.99 24.76 18.65
CA ALA A 102 -24.95 25.61 17.93
C ALA A 102 -25.43 26.77 18.81
N ALA A 103 -24.50 27.48 19.43
CA ALA A 103 -24.78 28.59 20.37
C ALA A 103 -23.96 29.87 20.09
N GLU A 104 -23.14 29.91 19.04
CA GLU A 104 -22.25 31.05 18.70
C GLU A 104 -22.46 31.61 17.28
N PHE A 105 -23.68 31.53 16.75
CA PHE A 105 -24.07 32.29 15.54
C PHE A 105 -25.47 32.90 15.72
N ASP A 106 -25.50 34.15 16.17
CA ASP A 106 -26.70 35.00 16.13
C ASP A 106 -26.96 35.51 14.69
N ALA A 107 -28.22 35.64 14.31
CA ALA A 107 -28.64 35.95 12.94
C ALA A 107 -28.60 37.46 12.62
N GLY A 108 -27.46 38.10 12.90
CA GLY A 108 -27.35 39.56 13.02
C GLY A 108 -26.93 40.37 11.79
N GLU A 109 -26.14 39.82 10.85
CA GLU A 109 -25.42 40.66 9.85
C GLU A 109 -25.83 40.52 8.38
N HIS A 110 -26.59 39.48 8.00
CA HIS A 110 -27.06 39.37 6.60
C HIS A 110 -28.08 40.43 6.18
N ALA A 111 -28.66 41.18 7.13
CA ALA A 111 -29.65 42.23 6.88
C ALA A 111 -29.06 43.63 6.57
N ARG A 112 -27.75 43.76 6.32
CA ARG A 112 -27.07 45.07 6.14
C ARG A 112 -26.35 45.32 4.82
N MET A 113 -26.29 44.37 3.88
CA MET A 113 -25.74 44.61 2.53
C MET A 113 -26.78 44.80 1.41
N GLU A 114 -28.09 44.69 1.68
CA GLU A 114 -29.15 45.04 0.70
C GLU A 114 -29.49 46.56 0.66
N ALA A 115 -28.90 47.38 1.54
CA ALA A 115 -29.31 48.77 1.76
C ALA A 115 -28.41 49.84 1.10
N ALA A 116 -27.60 49.48 0.09
CA ALA A 116 -26.57 50.37 -0.48
C ALA A 116 -26.78 50.82 -1.94
N PHE A 117 -27.64 50.17 -2.73
CA PHE A 117 -27.79 50.44 -4.17
C PHE A 117 -29.25 50.49 -4.66
N ALA A 118 -30.01 51.49 -4.18
CA ALA A 118 -31.28 51.87 -4.81
C ALA A 118 -31.59 53.37 -4.64
N GLY A 119 -31.69 54.10 -5.77
CA GLY A 119 -32.26 55.44 -5.78
C GLY A 119 -31.94 56.25 -7.05
N PRO A 120 -32.71 57.32 -7.35
CA PRO A 120 -34.11 57.54 -6.94
C PRO A 120 -35.03 58.12 -8.05
N GLN A 121 -36.35 58.10 -7.80
CA GLN A 121 -37.44 58.75 -8.57
C GLN A 121 -37.76 58.11 -9.96
N GLY A 122 -39.01 57.85 -10.37
CA GLY A 122 -40.37 57.95 -9.78
C GLY A 122 -41.43 57.96 -10.92
N PRO A 123 -42.77 58.04 -10.70
CA PRO A 123 -43.58 57.86 -9.49
C PRO A 123 -44.64 56.71 -9.62
N MET A 124 -45.64 56.65 -8.74
CA MET A 124 -46.60 55.53 -8.55
C MET A 124 -47.91 55.59 -9.37
N MET A 125 -48.58 54.44 -9.54
CA MET A 125 -50.04 54.26 -9.35
C MET A 125 -50.43 52.78 -9.10
N ASN A 126 -51.56 52.53 -8.41
CA ASN A 126 -52.09 51.22 -7.96
C ASN A 126 -52.82 50.44 -9.07
N ASN A 127 -53.28 49.18 -8.95
CA ASN A 127 -53.55 48.23 -7.82
C ASN A 127 -53.29 46.79 -8.38
N ASN A 128 -52.73 45.75 -7.75
CA ASN A 128 -52.57 45.27 -6.36
C ASN A 128 -53.59 44.17 -5.92
N SER A 129 -53.13 42.92 -5.84
CA SER A 129 -53.57 41.91 -4.86
C SER A 129 -52.60 40.73 -4.80
N GLY A 130 -51.68 40.74 -3.82
CA GLY A 130 -50.73 39.65 -3.53
C GLY A 130 -50.60 39.43 -2.02
N PHE A 131 -50.39 38.18 -1.60
CA PHE A 131 -50.40 37.77 -0.18
C PHE A 131 -49.27 38.38 0.66
N THR A 132 -49.55 38.62 1.93
CA THR A 132 -48.66 39.26 2.91
C THR A 132 -48.20 38.29 4.02
N PRO A 133 -47.05 38.54 4.70
CA PRO A 133 -46.60 37.71 5.81
C PRO A 133 -47.58 37.60 7.00
N ALA A 134 -48.48 38.58 7.17
CA ALA A 134 -49.53 38.53 8.19
C ALA A 134 -50.61 37.47 7.89
N GLU A 135 -50.80 37.10 6.62
CA GLU A 135 -51.74 36.05 6.21
C GLU A 135 -51.13 34.66 6.37
N PHE A 136 -49.80 34.52 6.18
CA PHE A 136 -49.06 33.31 6.55
C PHE A 136 -49.18 32.99 8.05
N ALA A 137 -49.05 34.01 8.90
CA ALA A 137 -49.24 33.87 10.35
C ALA A 137 -50.65 33.43 10.78
N ARG A 138 -51.68 33.68 9.95
CA ARG A 138 -53.06 33.18 10.20
C ARG A 138 -53.28 31.73 9.77
N PHE A 139 -52.54 31.24 8.76
CA PHE A 139 -52.77 29.90 8.21
C PHE A 139 -52.44 28.79 9.22
N GLN A 140 -51.47 29.00 10.11
CA GLN A 140 -51.06 28.00 11.10
C GLN A 140 -52.03 27.82 12.29
N GLN A 141 -53.08 28.65 12.41
CA GLN A 141 -54.10 28.55 13.47
C GLN A 141 -55.49 28.08 13.02
N GLN A 142 -55.71 27.78 11.73
CA GLN A 142 -57.04 27.40 11.22
C GLN A 142 -57.11 25.98 10.62
N SER A 143 -56.88 24.95 11.43
CA SER A 143 -57.28 23.55 11.13
C SER A 143 -57.39 22.60 12.36
N ARG A 144 -57.77 23.10 13.55
CA ARG A 144 -58.16 22.23 14.69
C ARG A 144 -59.27 22.82 15.59
N VAL A 145 -60.53 22.65 15.18
CA VAL A 145 -61.67 22.54 16.12
C VAL A 145 -62.63 21.46 15.59
N GLY A 146 -62.93 20.47 16.43
CA GLY A 146 -63.85 19.37 16.14
C GLY A 146 -64.03 18.51 17.40
N MET A 147 -65.18 18.67 18.06
CA MET A 147 -65.58 18.02 19.32
C MET A 147 -66.92 17.28 19.09
N PRO A 148 -67.47 16.42 20.00
CA PRO A 148 -67.42 16.56 21.47
C PRO A 148 -67.36 15.28 22.36
N GLN A 149 -67.08 15.50 23.66
CA GLN A 149 -67.48 14.72 24.86
C GLN A 149 -67.01 13.24 24.98
N THR A 150 -66.64 12.70 26.15
CA THR A 150 -66.96 12.99 27.57
C THR A 150 -65.71 12.86 28.48
N SER A 151 -65.66 13.21 29.78
CA SER A 151 -66.32 14.27 30.59
C SER A 151 -65.75 14.32 32.02
N SER A 152 -65.75 15.52 32.66
CA SER A 152 -66.12 15.83 34.07
C SER A 152 -65.62 15.01 35.30
N PRO A 153 -65.51 15.62 36.51
CA PRO A 153 -65.34 17.06 36.85
C PRO A 153 -64.46 17.41 38.10
N VAL A 154 -64.24 18.73 38.33
CA VAL A 154 -63.87 19.48 39.59
C VAL A 154 -62.55 19.12 40.33
N THR A 155 -61.83 20.01 41.05
CA THR A 155 -61.98 21.43 41.54
C THR A 155 -60.55 22.06 41.66
N ALA A 156 -60.21 23.29 42.10
CA ALA A 156 -60.84 24.52 42.64
C ALA A 156 -59.91 25.77 42.42
N GLY A 157 -60.22 26.93 43.02
CA GLY A 157 -59.31 28.08 43.27
C GLY A 157 -59.27 28.46 44.77
N PRO A 158 -58.91 29.70 45.20
CA PRO A 158 -58.62 30.93 44.43
C PRO A 158 -57.42 31.84 44.88
N SER A 159 -57.04 32.79 44.00
CA SER A 159 -56.74 34.27 44.11
C SER A 159 -56.53 35.03 45.47
N PRO A 160 -56.14 36.35 45.55
CA PRO A 160 -55.61 37.36 44.56
C PRO A 160 -54.51 38.39 45.08
N MET A 161 -54.23 39.46 44.28
CA MET A 161 -53.71 40.84 44.64
C MET A 161 -52.19 41.06 44.92
N MET A 162 -51.54 42.24 44.77
CA MET A 162 -51.90 43.63 44.31
C MET A 162 -50.67 44.52 43.93
N GLY A 163 -50.79 45.45 42.95
CA GLY A 163 -50.01 46.72 42.78
C GLY A 163 -48.48 46.70 42.47
N GLY A 164 -47.83 47.76 41.94
CA GLY A 164 -48.30 49.02 41.31
C GLY A 164 -47.22 50.14 41.13
N TYR A 165 -47.43 51.06 40.17
CA TYR A 165 -46.83 52.42 39.99
C TYR A 165 -45.43 52.67 39.34
N GLN A 166 -45.08 53.96 39.14
CA GLN A 166 -44.17 54.52 38.11
C GLN A 166 -43.01 55.41 38.64
N ARG A 167 -42.04 55.69 37.74
CA ARG A 167 -41.04 56.81 37.64
C ARG A 167 -41.32 58.10 38.46
N PRO A 168 -40.31 58.90 38.91
CA PRO A 168 -39.53 59.78 37.99
C PRO A 168 -38.12 60.32 38.43
N MET A 169 -37.58 61.25 37.61
CA MET A 169 -36.48 62.24 37.84
C MET A 169 -35.00 61.79 37.79
N GLY A 170 -34.10 62.73 37.44
CA GLY A 170 -32.63 62.57 37.38
C GLY A 170 -31.89 63.94 37.32
N GLY A 171 -30.57 63.98 37.12
CA GLY A 171 -29.85 65.22 36.73
C GLY A 171 -28.37 65.44 37.18
N MET A 172 -27.51 65.72 36.18
CA MET A 172 -26.46 66.79 36.10
C MET A 172 -25.03 66.69 36.73
N GLY A 173 -24.01 67.14 35.95
CA GLY A 173 -22.55 67.28 36.22
C GLY A 173 -21.70 66.76 35.02
N TYR A 174 -20.57 67.29 34.48
CA TYR A 174 -19.66 68.46 34.68
C TYR A 174 -18.70 68.47 35.88
N MET A 175 -17.40 68.88 35.80
CA MET A 175 -16.50 69.38 34.71
C MET A 175 -15.12 68.65 34.73
N GLY A 176 -14.45 68.34 33.61
CA GLY A 176 -13.44 69.15 32.84
C GLY A 176 -12.15 68.30 32.65
N MET A 177 -11.14 68.49 31.78
CA MET A 177 -10.68 69.40 30.67
C MET A 177 -9.85 68.52 29.66
N GLY A 178 -9.22 68.91 28.52
CA GLY A 178 -8.95 70.17 27.81
C GLY A 178 -7.45 70.56 27.81
N GLY A 179 -6.68 70.74 26.71
CA GLY A 179 -6.94 70.63 25.25
C GLY A 179 -5.68 70.96 24.37
N MET A 180 -5.86 71.27 23.07
CA MET A 180 -4.84 71.53 21.98
C MET A 180 -4.17 70.27 21.36
N GLY A 181 -3.89 70.13 20.05
CA GLY A 181 -4.05 70.90 18.77
C GLY A 181 -3.13 70.25 17.68
N MET A 182 -3.10 70.44 16.34
CA MET A 182 -3.75 71.16 15.21
C MET A 182 -3.37 70.38 13.89
N MET A 183 -3.59 70.66 12.58
CA MET A 183 -4.22 71.70 11.71
C MET A 183 -4.58 71.06 10.30
N ARG A 184 -4.72 71.84 9.19
CA ARG A 184 -4.98 71.36 7.78
C ARG A 184 -4.51 72.35 6.67
N PRO A 185 -4.48 71.93 5.38
CA PRO A 185 -5.23 72.63 4.30
C PRO A 185 -5.84 71.67 3.20
N SER A 186 -5.91 72.05 1.90
CA SER A 186 -6.53 71.30 0.76
C SER A 186 -6.20 71.88 -0.66
N TYR A 187 -6.78 71.29 -1.74
CA TYR A 187 -7.00 71.75 -3.15
C TYR A 187 -6.10 71.26 -4.35
N GLY A 188 -6.71 71.21 -5.56
CA GLY A 188 -6.13 70.95 -6.93
C GLY A 188 -6.34 72.15 -7.88
N PRO A 189 -6.66 72.06 -9.23
CA PRO A 189 -6.82 70.92 -10.17
C PRO A 189 -6.28 71.16 -11.65
N MET A 190 -6.69 70.31 -12.63
CA MET A 190 -6.87 70.56 -14.11
C MET A 190 -5.68 70.89 -15.09
N GLY A 191 -5.61 70.16 -16.22
CA GLY A 191 -5.83 70.77 -17.57
C GLY A 191 -4.75 70.83 -18.69
N MET A 192 -4.71 69.81 -19.57
CA MET A 192 -4.58 69.88 -21.07
C MET A 192 -3.32 70.37 -21.86
N GLN A 193 -3.20 69.76 -23.07
CA GLN A 193 -2.59 70.18 -24.36
C GLN A 193 -1.10 69.93 -24.75
N GLN A 194 -0.97 69.31 -25.94
CA GLN A 194 0.17 69.16 -26.89
C GLN A 194 0.20 70.38 -27.86
N PRO A 195 1.17 70.58 -28.82
CA PRO A 195 1.95 69.55 -29.57
C PRO A 195 3.39 69.91 -30.04
N GLN A 196 3.91 69.06 -30.96
CA GLN A 196 4.97 69.26 -31.98
C GLN A 196 6.47 69.01 -31.64
N GLN A 197 7.05 68.20 -32.55
CA GLN A 197 8.47 67.88 -32.84
C GLN A 197 8.87 68.60 -34.16
N PRO A 198 10.11 68.53 -34.74
CA PRO A 198 11.21 67.56 -34.49
C PRO A 198 12.67 68.10 -34.52
N ALA A 199 13.65 67.27 -34.12
CA ALA A 199 14.94 67.04 -34.82
C ALA A 199 15.83 65.97 -34.14
N GLU A 200 16.42 65.08 -34.94
CA GLU A 200 17.73 64.41 -34.82
C GLU A 200 18.25 63.90 -33.44
N ALA A 201 17.93 62.64 -33.12
CA ALA A 201 18.84 61.68 -32.46
C ALA A 201 18.46 60.25 -32.88
N MET A 202 19.44 59.35 -33.07
CA MET A 202 19.20 57.95 -33.48
C MET A 202 19.04 56.99 -32.30
N THR A 203 18.25 55.93 -32.50
CA THR A 203 17.90 54.90 -31.50
C THR A 203 18.74 53.63 -31.63
N GLN A 204 19.36 53.13 -30.53
CA GLN A 204 19.34 51.70 -30.13
C GLN A 204 20.12 51.35 -28.82
N ASP A 205 19.43 50.62 -27.93
CA ASP A 205 19.86 49.39 -27.20
C ASP A 205 20.89 49.40 -26.01
N LYS A 206 20.75 48.35 -25.16
CA LYS A 206 21.65 47.71 -24.17
C LYS A 206 21.73 48.17 -22.68
N GLY A 207 21.05 47.39 -21.82
CA GLY A 207 21.60 46.80 -20.57
C GLY A 207 21.81 47.73 -19.35
N LYS A 208 22.34 47.25 -18.20
CA LYS A 208 22.45 45.89 -17.60
C LYS A 208 22.87 46.04 -16.11
N GLY A 209 22.60 45.08 -15.23
CA GLY A 209 23.29 44.95 -13.94
C GLY A 209 22.43 44.46 -12.76
N ARG A 210 22.91 43.53 -11.91
CA ARG A 210 24.13 42.70 -12.01
C ARG A 210 23.97 41.40 -11.21
N MET A 211 24.49 40.29 -11.73
CA MET A 211 24.71 39.04 -11.01
C MET A 211 25.90 39.13 -10.04
N VAL A 212 25.99 38.14 -9.15
CA VAL A 212 27.29 37.59 -8.72
C VAL A 212 27.26 36.13 -9.16
N GLU A 213 28.17 35.75 -10.04
CA GLU A 213 28.28 34.38 -10.55
C GLU A 213 28.92 33.42 -9.52
N LEU A 214 28.51 32.15 -9.57
CA LEU A 214 29.33 31.00 -9.18
C LEU A 214 29.34 30.01 -10.35
N ASP A 215 30.22 30.35 -11.30
CA ASP A 215 30.81 29.55 -12.39
C ASP A 215 30.02 28.40 -13.05
N ASP A 216 29.81 28.52 -14.37
CA ASP A 216 29.17 27.53 -15.24
C ASP A 216 30.18 26.76 -16.15
N GLU A 217 31.51 27.03 -16.08
CA GLU A 217 32.50 26.57 -17.10
C GLU A 217 32.74 25.05 -17.23
N ASN A 218 31.90 24.15 -16.66
CA ASN A 218 32.08 22.70 -16.89
C ASN A 218 30.83 21.79 -16.83
N TRP A 219 29.59 22.31 -16.81
CA TRP A 219 28.40 21.45 -16.66
C TRP A 219 27.98 20.72 -17.95
N GLU A 220 28.00 21.40 -19.11
CA GLU A 220 27.62 20.79 -20.40
C GLU A 220 28.68 19.80 -20.92
N ALA A 221 29.92 19.85 -20.42
CA ALA A 221 30.99 18.93 -20.80
C ALA A 221 30.78 17.51 -20.24
N GLN A 222 30.20 17.37 -19.05
CA GLN A 222 30.06 16.06 -18.38
C GLN A 222 28.86 15.22 -18.86
N PHE A 223 27.91 15.81 -19.59
CA PHE A 223 26.85 15.06 -20.27
C PHE A 223 27.18 14.69 -21.72
N ALA A 224 28.04 15.46 -22.41
CA ALA A 224 28.37 15.23 -23.82
C ALA A 224 29.21 13.95 -24.07
N GLU A 225 30.02 13.51 -23.11
CA GLU A 225 30.87 12.31 -23.24
C GLU A 225 30.16 10.97 -22.92
N MET A 226 28.92 11.00 -22.42
CA MET A 226 28.14 9.76 -22.15
C MET A 226 27.06 9.44 -23.19
N GLU A 227 26.85 10.28 -24.21
CA GLU A 227 25.79 10.09 -25.23
C GLU A 227 26.32 9.86 -26.66
N THR A 228 27.63 9.58 -26.84
CA THR A 228 28.29 9.58 -28.17
C THR A 228 28.93 8.25 -28.63
N ALA A 229 28.58 7.10 -28.04
CA ALA A 229 28.71 5.77 -28.67
C ALA A 229 27.79 4.71 -28.01
N GLY A 230 27.11 3.81 -28.72
CA GLY A 230 26.92 3.73 -30.18
C GLY A 230 26.31 2.40 -30.67
N ASN A 231 25.06 2.45 -31.16
CA ASN A 231 24.31 1.40 -31.90
C ASN A 231 23.94 0.08 -31.20
N GLN A 232 22.63 -0.15 -31.08
CA GLN A 232 22.04 -1.50 -31.12
C GLN A 232 22.37 -2.19 -32.46
N LYS A 233 23.02 -3.36 -32.42
CA LYS A 233 22.93 -4.45 -33.43
C LYS A 233 23.83 -5.63 -33.05
N LEU A 234 23.29 -6.57 -32.26
CA LEU A 234 23.74 -7.97 -32.17
C LEU A 234 22.78 -8.82 -31.30
N ASP A 235 22.05 -8.18 -30.38
CA ASP A 235 21.16 -8.78 -29.36
C ASP A 235 19.99 -9.65 -29.88
N THR A 236 19.88 -9.87 -31.19
CA THR A 236 18.78 -10.64 -31.81
C THR A 236 19.23 -11.99 -32.39
N GLU A 237 20.54 -12.28 -32.43
CA GLU A 237 21.05 -13.63 -32.74
C GLU A 237 21.63 -14.32 -31.49
N ALA A 238 21.97 -13.57 -30.44
CA ALA A 238 22.44 -14.11 -29.17
C ALA A 238 21.31 -14.70 -28.31
N ASN A 239 20.18 -13.99 -28.18
CA ASN A 239 19.05 -14.44 -27.34
C ASN A 239 18.39 -15.71 -27.90
N ASP A 240 18.19 -15.80 -29.22
CA ASP A 240 17.67 -16.99 -29.90
C ASP A 240 18.58 -18.23 -29.75
N ALA A 241 19.87 -18.05 -29.47
CA ALA A 241 20.81 -19.13 -29.16
C ALA A 241 20.74 -19.56 -27.68
N ILE A 242 20.64 -18.60 -26.76
CA ILE A 242 20.52 -18.85 -25.32
C ILE A 242 19.21 -19.58 -24.98
N GLU A 243 18.10 -19.22 -25.65
CA GLU A 243 16.82 -19.92 -25.47
C GLU A 243 16.88 -21.39 -25.96
N ALA A 244 17.82 -21.74 -26.85
CA ALA A 244 18.04 -23.13 -27.26
C ALA A 244 18.84 -23.93 -26.21
N GLU A 245 19.94 -23.39 -25.67
CA GLU A 245 20.76 -24.09 -24.67
C GLU A 245 20.02 -24.30 -23.34
N LEU A 246 19.19 -23.33 -22.90
CA LEU A 246 18.34 -23.47 -21.72
C LEU A 246 17.33 -24.63 -21.84
N ASN A 247 16.85 -24.95 -23.04
CA ASN A 247 15.87 -26.01 -23.26
C ASN A 247 16.47 -27.44 -23.29
N ASP A 248 17.78 -27.60 -23.42
CA ASP A 248 18.46 -28.90 -23.29
C ASP A 248 19.11 -29.10 -21.90
N LEU A 249 19.36 -28.03 -21.13
CA LEU A 249 19.70 -28.11 -19.70
C LEU A 249 18.55 -28.68 -18.85
N ASP A 250 17.29 -28.36 -19.19
CA ASP A 250 16.06 -28.87 -18.53
C ASP A 250 15.81 -30.39 -18.74
N ARG A 251 16.80 -31.14 -19.27
CA ARG A 251 16.69 -32.57 -19.59
C ARG A 251 17.74 -33.47 -18.95
N SER A 252 18.70 -32.93 -18.19
CA SER A 252 19.87 -33.68 -17.71
C SER A 252 20.05 -33.77 -16.19
N VAL A 253 19.10 -33.28 -15.38
CA VAL A 253 19.11 -33.46 -13.91
C VAL A 253 18.26 -34.67 -13.51
N PRO A 254 18.83 -35.73 -12.90
CA PRO A 254 18.05 -36.84 -12.36
C PRO A 254 17.27 -36.39 -11.12
N ALA A 255 15.94 -36.50 -11.16
CA ALA A 255 15.09 -36.22 -10.01
C ALA A 255 15.00 -37.44 -9.08
N ASP A 256 15.60 -37.35 -7.90
CA ASP A 256 15.32 -38.26 -6.77
C ASP A 256 14.95 -37.45 -5.52
N ASN A 257 13.72 -36.95 -5.53
CA ASN A 257 13.16 -36.11 -4.46
C ASN A 257 12.74 -36.93 -3.22
N GLY A 258 13.21 -38.16 -3.06
CA GLY A 258 12.77 -39.08 -2.01
C GLY A 258 13.22 -38.72 -0.59
N ASP A 259 14.36 -38.04 -0.43
CA ASP A 259 15.03 -37.89 0.88
C ASP A 259 15.09 -36.45 1.42
N PHE A 260 14.40 -35.50 0.78
CA PHE A 260 14.28 -34.13 1.30
C PHE A 260 13.25 -34.03 2.43
N GLU A 261 12.08 -34.66 2.24
CA GLU A 261 10.93 -34.55 3.13
C GLU A 261 11.15 -35.31 4.45
N SER A 262 11.85 -36.45 4.40
CA SER A 262 12.32 -37.26 5.54
C SER A 262 13.24 -36.48 6.49
N VAL A 263 14.23 -35.77 5.93
CA VAL A 263 15.18 -34.94 6.69
C VAL A 263 14.45 -33.75 7.30
N TRP A 264 13.56 -33.09 6.56
CA TRP A 264 12.81 -31.93 7.05
C TRP A 264 11.87 -32.27 8.21
N GLU A 265 11.13 -33.37 8.14
CA GLU A 265 10.23 -33.83 9.21
C GLU A 265 11.00 -34.24 10.49
N ARG A 266 12.18 -34.86 10.33
CA ARG A 266 13.10 -35.16 11.45
C ARG A 266 13.69 -33.89 12.07
N VAL A 267 14.14 -32.91 11.29
CA VAL A 267 14.64 -31.61 11.78
C VAL A 267 13.57 -30.88 12.61
N GLN A 268 12.31 -30.88 12.16
CA GLN A 268 11.21 -30.32 12.96
C GLN A 268 11.00 -31.07 14.30
N THR A 269 11.17 -32.39 14.29
CA THR A 269 11.02 -33.24 15.49
C THR A 269 12.13 -32.94 16.52
N GLU A 270 13.38 -32.79 16.09
CA GLU A 270 14.47 -32.36 16.99
C GLU A 270 14.30 -30.91 17.46
N MET A 271 13.89 -29.98 16.58
CA MET A 271 13.60 -28.61 16.99
C MET A 271 12.47 -28.53 18.05
N ALA A 272 11.51 -29.46 18.01
CA ALA A 272 10.50 -29.60 19.06
C ALA A 272 11.08 -30.20 20.35
N ALA A 273 11.94 -31.21 20.26
CA ALA A 273 12.60 -31.83 21.43
C ALA A 273 13.54 -30.85 22.16
N SER A 274 14.42 -30.14 21.44
CA SER A 274 15.33 -29.16 22.02
C SER A 274 14.61 -27.94 22.59
N ARG A 275 13.47 -27.53 21.99
CA ARG A 275 12.59 -26.53 22.59
C ARG A 275 12.01 -27.02 23.92
N LYS A 276 11.58 -28.28 23.98
CA LYS A 276 10.98 -28.88 25.18
C LYS A 276 12.00 -29.02 26.32
N LEU A 277 13.24 -29.37 26.02
CA LEU A 277 14.35 -29.35 26.99
C LEU A 277 14.62 -27.93 27.51
N ALA A 278 14.63 -26.92 26.63
CA ALA A 278 14.78 -25.52 27.02
C ALA A 278 13.56 -24.94 27.76
N GLU A 279 12.38 -25.57 27.69
CA GLU A 279 11.21 -25.26 28.51
C GLU A 279 11.28 -25.96 29.88
N GLU A 280 11.77 -27.21 29.94
CA GLU A 280 11.93 -27.98 31.19
C GLU A 280 13.03 -27.43 32.11
N ASP A 281 14.05 -26.74 31.57
CA ASP A 281 15.13 -26.09 32.35
C ASP A 281 14.71 -24.73 32.98
N THR A 282 13.43 -24.35 32.91
CA THR A 282 12.92 -23.06 33.45
C THR A 282 12.27 -23.13 34.84
N ASP A 283 12.19 -24.32 35.47
CA ASP A 283 11.52 -24.52 36.76
C ASP A 283 12.42 -24.15 37.98
N PHE A 284 13.00 -22.94 37.94
CA PHE A 284 13.92 -22.45 38.96
C PHE A 284 13.15 -22.01 40.22
N ASN A 285 13.17 -22.86 41.25
CA ASN A 285 12.32 -22.74 42.43
C ASN A 285 12.67 -21.56 43.37
N VAL A 286 12.02 -20.41 43.17
CA VAL A 286 12.26 -19.15 43.91
C VAL A 286 11.61 -19.16 45.31
N ASN A 287 12.05 -20.04 46.22
CA ASN A 287 11.55 -19.99 47.61
C ASN A 287 12.43 -20.57 48.74
N GLU A 288 13.77 -20.44 48.70
CA GLU A 288 14.59 -20.60 49.91
C GLU A 288 15.87 -19.73 49.91
N ASN A 289 16.36 -19.37 51.10
CA ASN A 289 17.57 -18.56 51.37
C ASN A 289 17.58 -17.08 50.92
N LEU A 290 16.60 -16.31 51.43
CA LEU A 290 16.68 -14.85 51.52
C LEU A 290 17.55 -14.41 52.71
N HIS A 291 18.81 -14.00 52.48
CA HIS A 291 19.66 -13.33 53.49
C HIS A 291 20.41 -12.12 52.90
N MET A 292 19.66 -11.05 52.65
CA MET A 292 20.21 -9.69 52.53
C MET A 292 20.59 -9.18 53.93
N GLY A 293 21.89 -9.07 54.23
CA GLY A 293 22.31 -8.59 55.55
C GLY A 293 23.80 -8.66 55.90
N ASP A 294 24.65 -7.90 55.19
CA ASP A 294 25.39 -6.81 55.85
C ASP A 294 25.86 -5.75 54.81
N LEU A 295 26.05 -4.51 55.25
CA LEU A 295 26.60 -3.39 54.47
C LEU A 295 28.04 -3.12 54.93
N GLY A 296 28.90 -4.14 54.81
CA GLY A 296 30.10 -4.27 55.66
C GLY A 296 31.46 -4.49 55.00
N GLU A 297 31.58 -4.80 53.70
CA GLU A 297 32.90 -5.07 53.08
C GLU A 297 33.01 -4.56 51.62
N TRP A 298 33.41 -3.30 51.47
CA TRP A 298 33.52 -2.57 50.20
C TRP A 298 34.96 -2.62 49.63
N ASP A 299 35.56 -3.82 49.56
CA ASP A 299 37.01 -4.01 49.39
C ASP A 299 37.41 -4.94 48.22
N SER A 300 36.53 -5.06 47.21
CA SER A 300 36.80 -5.84 45.97
C SER A 300 36.54 -5.05 44.68
N PHE A 301 36.68 -3.71 44.71
CA PHE A 301 36.54 -2.91 43.48
C PHE A 301 37.71 -3.10 42.50
N ASP A 302 38.85 -3.63 42.96
CA ASP A 302 40.01 -3.98 42.13
C ASP A 302 39.78 -5.17 41.18
N THR A 303 38.74 -5.99 41.38
CA THR A 303 38.45 -7.12 40.49
C THR A 303 37.79 -6.71 39.16
N LEU A 304 37.36 -5.46 38.99
CA LEU A 304 36.87 -4.94 37.70
C LEU A 304 38.00 -4.60 36.71
N ASN A 305 39.26 -4.59 37.15
CA ASN A 305 40.42 -4.19 36.34
C ASN A 305 41.43 -5.32 36.09
N THR A 306 41.06 -6.58 36.36
CA THR A 306 41.97 -7.73 36.15
C THR A 306 41.33 -8.87 35.38
N ARG A 307 42.09 -9.41 34.41
CA ARG A 307 41.83 -10.62 33.60
C ARG A 307 40.87 -10.49 32.39
N PHE A 308 41.05 -9.45 31.57
CA PHE A 308 41.02 -9.69 30.12
C PHE A 308 42.25 -10.52 29.73
N ARG A 309 42.17 -11.83 29.95
CA ARG A 309 43.15 -12.82 29.46
C ARG A 309 42.51 -13.66 28.36
N ASP A 310 43.33 -14.51 27.76
CA ASP A 310 42.98 -15.45 26.69
C ASP A 310 41.69 -16.23 27.03
N PRO A 311 40.85 -16.54 26.03
CA PRO A 311 39.50 -17.05 26.26
C PRO A 311 39.54 -18.36 27.06
N GLN A 312 38.96 -18.36 28.26
CA GLN A 312 38.97 -19.51 29.16
C GLN A 312 37.92 -20.54 28.74
N LEU A 313 38.15 -21.19 27.59
CA LEU A 313 37.24 -22.18 27.01
C LEU A 313 37.20 -23.52 27.78
N GLY A 314 38.13 -23.74 28.71
CA GLY A 314 38.29 -25.00 29.43
C GLY A 314 39.01 -26.08 28.61
N ASP A 315 39.10 -27.29 29.17
CA ASP A 315 39.73 -28.42 28.48
C ASP A 315 38.87 -28.94 27.31
N TYR A 316 39.47 -29.75 26.42
CA TYR A 316 38.76 -30.36 25.30
C TYR A 316 37.70 -31.37 25.81
N MET A 317 36.46 -31.20 25.36
CA MET A 317 35.33 -32.06 25.72
C MET A 317 35.32 -33.28 24.78
N PHE A 318 35.61 -34.45 25.33
CA PHE A 318 35.61 -35.72 24.60
C PHE A 318 34.19 -36.26 24.42
N GLU A 319 33.85 -36.79 23.24
CA GLU A 319 32.59 -37.53 23.08
C GLU A 319 32.64 -38.83 23.91
N GLU A 320 31.54 -39.11 24.62
CA GLU A 320 31.50 -40.17 25.64
C GLU A 320 31.71 -41.57 25.04
N ASP A 321 31.32 -41.77 23.77
CA ASP A 321 31.14 -43.08 23.13
C ASP A 321 31.90 -43.19 21.78
N ASN A 322 33.17 -42.82 21.75
CA ASN A 322 33.97 -42.77 20.53
C ASN A 322 34.32 -44.19 19.96
N VAL A 323 33.73 -44.54 18.81
CA VAL A 323 33.92 -45.83 18.11
C VAL A 323 35.37 -46.16 17.73
N PHE A 324 36.20 -45.15 17.46
CA PHE A 324 37.60 -45.35 17.04
C PHE A 324 38.52 -45.79 18.20
N ARG A 325 38.04 -45.78 19.46
CA ARG A 325 38.81 -46.29 20.63
C ARG A 325 39.25 -47.75 20.48
N SER A 326 38.52 -48.57 19.72
CA SER A 326 38.87 -49.97 19.46
C SER A 326 39.97 -50.15 18.39
N VAL A 327 40.20 -49.15 17.53
CA VAL A 327 41.00 -49.25 16.30
C VAL A 327 42.50 -49.22 16.60
N ASN A 328 43.30 -50.06 15.94
CA ASN A 328 44.72 -50.21 16.24
C ASN A 328 45.55 -48.91 16.03
N ASN A 329 45.36 -48.23 14.90
CA ASN A 329 45.99 -46.94 14.61
C ASN A 329 44.93 -45.91 14.18
N PRO A 330 44.23 -45.25 15.12
CA PRO A 330 43.13 -44.34 14.78
C PRO A 330 43.64 -43.02 14.17
N PHE A 331 44.90 -42.61 14.43
CA PHE A 331 45.50 -41.43 13.81
C PHE A 331 45.61 -41.58 12.29
N GLU A 332 46.13 -42.72 11.83
CA GLU A 332 46.32 -43.00 10.39
C GLU A 332 45.01 -43.10 9.61
N GLU A 333 43.95 -43.66 10.21
CA GLU A 333 42.62 -43.65 9.57
C GLU A 333 42.01 -42.23 9.57
N GLY A 334 42.25 -41.41 10.58
CA GLY A 334 41.87 -39.98 10.57
C GLY A 334 42.56 -39.20 9.44
N VAL A 335 43.88 -39.38 9.27
CA VAL A 335 44.65 -38.81 8.14
C VAL A 335 44.06 -39.24 6.80
N LYS A 336 43.74 -40.53 6.66
CA LYS A 336 43.14 -41.12 5.46
C LYS A 336 41.76 -40.53 5.16
N ILE A 337 40.87 -40.41 6.14
CA ILE A 337 39.54 -39.80 5.96
C ILE A 337 39.67 -38.35 5.46
N MET A 338 40.58 -37.54 6.02
CA MET A 338 40.81 -36.17 5.53
C MET A 338 41.34 -36.14 4.09
N ARG A 339 42.35 -36.96 3.76
CA ARG A 339 42.93 -37.01 2.39
C ARG A 339 41.94 -37.49 1.34
N GLU A 340 41.04 -38.42 1.71
CA GLU A 340 39.99 -38.94 0.82
C GLU A 340 38.79 -37.98 0.67
N GLY A 341 38.80 -36.80 1.31
CA GLY A 341 37.68 -35.87 1.31
C GLY A 341 36.45 -36.40 2.06
N GLY A 342 36.64 -37.35 2.97
CA GLY A 342 35.58 -38.00 3.74
C GLY A 342 35.00 -37.13 4.86
N ASN A 343 33.98 -37.66 5.55
CA ASN A 343 33.25 -36.91 6.56
C ASN A 343 34.14 -36.40 7.71
N LEU A 344 34.21 -35.08 7.87
CA LEU A 344 35.07 -34.41 8.86
C LEU A 344 34.75 -34.77 10.32
N SER A 345 33.51 -35.16 10.62
CA SER A 345 33.13 -35.63 11.96
C SER A 345 33.73 -37.00 12.28
N LEU A 346 33.85 -37.89 11.28
CA LEU A 346 34.54 -39.18 11.44
C LEU A 346 36.05 -38.99 11.59
N ALA A 347 36.65 -38.06 10.83
CA ALA A 347 38.06 -37.70 11.00
C ALA A 347 38.34 -37.14 12.40
N ALA A 348 37.50 -36.24 12.90
CA ALA A 348 37.60 -35.71 14.26
C ALA A 348 37.51 -36.83 15.32
N LEU A 349 36.53 -37.74 15.25
CA LEU A 349 36.44 -38.88 16.18
C LEU A 349 37.69 -39.79 16.10
N ALA A 350 38.27 -40.00 14.93
CA ALA A 350 39.49 -40.79 14.76
C ALA A 350 40.72 -40.13 15.41
N PHE A 351 40.93 -38.82 15.22
CA PHE A 351 42.00 -38.09 15.91
C PHE A 351 41.76 -38.00 17.42
N GLU A 352 40.50 -37.85 17.84
CA GLU A 352 40.13 -37.84 19.25
C GLU A 352 40.46 -39.18 19.93
N ALA A 353 40.18 -40.31 19.28
CA ALA A 353 40.57 -41.63 19.77
C ALA A 353 42.10 -41.83 19.77
N ALA A 354 42.85 -41.13 18.91
CA ALA A 354 44.31 -41.14 18.95
C ALA A 354 44.84 -40.40 20.19
N VAL A 355 44.35 -39.18 20.48
CA VAL A 355 44.78 -38.43 21.67
C VAL A 355 44.25 -39.00 22.99
N GLN A 356 43.15 -39.76 22.96
CA GLN A 356 42.71 -40.57 24.10
C GLN A 356 43.63 -41.77 24.39
N LYS A 357 44.38 -42.27 23.39
CA LYS A 357 45.37 -43.34 23.54
C LYS A 357 46.77 -42.83 23.89
N ASP A 358 47.17 -41.73 23.24
CA ASP A 358 48.39 -40.99 23.56
C ASP A 358 48.10 -39.48 23.67
N PRO A 359 47.85 -38.98 24.91
CA PRO A 359 47.61 -37.56 25.14
C PRO A 359 48.78 -36.64 24.78
N GLN A 360 49.98 -37.18 24.50
CA GLN A 360 51.17 -36.43 24.05
C GLN A 360 51.31 -36.38 22.52
N HIS A 361 50.40 -36.98 21.75
CA HIS A 361 50.48 -37.07 20.29
C HIS A 361 50.13 -35.73 19.61
N VAL A 362 51.06 -34.76 19.65
CA VAL A 362 50.93 -33.38 19.09
C VAL A 362 50.17 -33.34 17.78
N GLN A 363 50.61 -34.10 16.77
CA GLN A 363 50.02 -34.06 15.43
C GLN A 363 48.55 -34.50 15.38
N ALA A 364 48.10 -35.33 16.34
CA ALA A 364 46.70 -35.74 16.43
C ALA A 364 45.85 -34.63 17.06
N TRP A 365 46.37 -33.88 18.04
CA TRP A 365 45.74 -32.66 18.53
C TRP A 365 45.64 -31.57 17.43
N THR A 366 46.72 -31.35 16.67
CA THR A 366 46.73 -30.41 15.54
C THR A 366 45.71 -30.79 14.46
N MET A 367 45.64 -32.06 14.07
CA MET A 367 44.68 -32.52 13.05
C MET A 367 43.24 -32.60 13.57
N LEU A 368 43.02 -32.92 14.85
CA LEU A 368 41.71 -32.80 15.50
C LEU A 368 41.20 -31.36 15.43
N GLY A 369 42.03 -30.37 15.77
CA GLY A 369 41.68 -28.97 15.67
C GLY A 369 41.34 -28.54 14.23
N SER A 370 42.20 -28.91 13.27
CA SER A 370 41.97 -28.62 11.84
C SER A 370 40.68 -29.27 11.30
N ALA A 371 40.36 -30.49 11.71
CA ALA A 371 39.12 -31.17 11.34
C ALA A 371 37.89 -30.49 11.94
N GLN A 372 37.91 -30.14 13.24
CA GLN A 372 36.78 -29.45 13.89
C GLN A 372 36.54 -28.05 13.29
N ALA A 373 37.60 -27.29 12.98
CA ALA A 373 37.48 -25.99 12.32
C ALA A 373 36.85 -26.11 10.92
N GLN A 374 37.27 -27.09 10.11
CA GLN A 374 36.66 -27.32 8.80
C GLN A 374 35.20 -27.82 8.87
N ASN A 375 34.83 -28.45 9.99
CA ASN A 375 33.51 -28.98 10.30
C ASN A 375 32.53 -27.92 10.88
N GLU A 376 32.91 -26.64 10.87
CA GLU A 376 32.18 -25.50 11.46
C GLU A 376 31.98 -25.63 12.99
N LYS A 377 33.02 -26.10 13.70
CA LYS A 377 33.04 -26.30 15.16
C LYS A 377 34.27 -25.62 15.77
N GLU A 378 34.22 -24.29 15.89
CA GLU A 378 35.39 -23.49 16.25
C GLU A 378 35.86 -23.64 17.70
N LEU A 379 34.96 -23.62 18.69
CA LEU A 379 35.37 -23.76 20.11
C LEU A 379 36.05 -25.11 20.41
N PRO A 380 35.59 -26.27 19.89
CA PRO A 380 36.33 -27.53 19.94
C PRO A 380 37.68 -27.48 19.20
N ALA A 381 37.76 -26.75 18.09
CA ALA A 381 39.01 -26.56 17.35
C ALA A 381 40.05 -25.80 18.17
N ILE A 382 39.68 -24.64 18.73
CA ILE A 382 40.54 -23.81 19.59
C ILE A 382 41.10 -24.66 20.74
N ARG A 383 40.23 -25.36 21.49
CA ARG A 383 40.63 -26.24 22.60
C ARG A 383 41.64 -27.32 22.18
N ALA A 384 41.46 -27.94 21.01
CA ALA A 384 42.36 -28.96 20.51
C ALA A 384 43.73 -28.39 20.07
N LEU A 385 43.74 -27.22 19.42
CA LEU A 385 44.99 -26.56 19.00
C LEU A 385 45.76 -25.98 20.20
N GLU A 386 45.08 -25.38 21.18
CA GLU A 386 45.68 -24.99 22.46
C GLU A 386 46.31 -26.20 23.17
N GLN A 387 45.67 -27.37 23.12
CA GLN A 387 46.21 -28.59 23.71
C GLN A 387 47.44 -29.13 22.95
N ALA A 388 47.52 -28.97 21.62
CA ALA A 388 48.74 -29.25 20.85
C ALA A 388 49.90 -28.35 21.33
N LEU A 389 49.65 -27.05 21.51
CA LEU A 389 50.66 -26.07 21.92
C LEU A 389 51.12 -26.21 23.37
N LYS A 390 50.31 -26.80 24.26
CA LYS A 390 50.75 -27.22 25.61
C LYS A 390 51.79 -28.36 25.59
N ILE A 391 51.97 -29.03 24.45
CA ILE A 391 52.91 -30.16 24.28
C ILE A 391 54.09 -29.74 23.38
N ASP A 392 53.82 -28.98 22.31
CA ASP A 392 54.81 -28.40 21.40
C ASP A 392 54.49 -26.91 21.15
N GLU A 393 55.10 -26.03 21.95
CA GLU A 393 54.90 -24.57 21.88
C GLU A 393 55.27 -23.94 20.52
N HIS A 394 56.00 -24.67 19.67
CA HIS A 394 56.53 -24.18 18.39
C HIS A 394 55.80 -24.80 17.17
N ASN A 395 54.67 -25.49 17.39
CA ASN A 395 53.94 -26.18 16.34
C ASN A 395 53.31 -25.20 15.34
N LEU A 396 53.93 -25.04 14.17
CA LEU A 396 53.56 -24.02 13.18
C LEU A 396 52.12 -24.18 12.65
N ASP A 397 51.69 -25.42 12.40
CA ASP A 397 50.34 -25.72 11.92
C ASP A 397 49.28 -25.38 12.97
N ALA A 398 49.52 -25.74 14.24
CA ALA A 398 48.61 -25.40 15.34
C ALA A 398 48.59 -23.90 15.64
N LEU A 399 49.73 -23.20 15.59
CA LEU A 399 49.80 -21.74 15.75
C LEU A 399 49.03 -21.01 14.64
N MET A 400 49.21 -21.39 13.36
CA MET A 400 48.49 -20.76 12.25
C MET A 400 46.98 -21.08 12.28
N GLY A 401 46.62 -22.34 12.56
CA GLY A 401 45.22 -22.75 12.73
C GLY A 401 44.54 -22.00 13.88
N LEU A 402 45.22 -21.86 15.02
CA LEU A 402 44.69 -21.22 16.21
C LEU A 402 44.52 -19.70 16.02
N ALA A 403 45.46 -19.04 15.36
CA ALA A 403 45.31 -17.63 14.99
C ALA A 403 44.04 -17.38 14.16
N VAL A 404 43.78 -18.26 13.18
CA VAL A 404 42.58 -18.21 12.32
C VAL A 404 41.31 -18.49 13.12
N SER A 405 41.31 -19.50 13.97
CA SER A 405 40.14 -19.83 14.81
C SER A 405 39.83 -18.69 15.80
N TYR A 406 40.85 -18.03 16.35
CA TYR A 406 40.66 -16.81 17.15
C TYR A 406 40.09 -15.65 16.32
N THR A 407 40.57 -15.41 15.09
CA THR A 407 39.99 -14.40 14.19
C THR A 407 38.51 -14.67 13.90
N ASN A 408 38.11 -15.92 13.68
CA ASN A 408 36.72 -16.26 13.38
C ASN A 408 35.77 -15.97 14.57
N GLU A 409 36.22 -16.15 15.82
CA GLU A 409 35.47 -15.75 17.03
C GLU A 409 35.73 -14.29 17.47
N GLY A 410 36.50 -13.51 16.70
CA GLY A 410 36.79 -12.10 16.96
C GLY A 410 37.84 -11.83 18.06
N TYR A 411 38.61 -12.84 18.49
CA TYR A 411 39.68 -12.70 19.49
C TYR A 411 40.97 -12.10 18.88
N ASP A 412 40.85 -10.98 18.17
CA ASP A 412 41.91 -10.40 17.31
C ASP A 412 43.25 -10.20 18.04
N SER A 413 43.25 -9.62 19.24
CA SER A 413 44.47 -9.41 20.05
C SER A 413 45.16 -10.71 20.51
N THR A 414 44.46 -11.85 20.42
CA THR A 414 45.02 -13.18 20.67
C THR A 414 45.48 -13.83 19.36
N ALA A 415 44.75 -13.64 18.26
CA ALA A 415 45.22 -13.99 16.92
C ALA A 415 46.57 -13.32 16.61
N TYR A 416 46.71 -12.01 16.87
CA TYR A 416 47.96 -11.26 16.64
C TYR A 416 49.14 -11.79 17.46
N ARG A 417 48.96 -12.09 18.76
CA ARG A 417 50.01 -12.72 19.59
C ARG A 417 50.36 -14.13 19.10
N THR A 418 49.38 -14.88 18.60
CA THR A 418 49.59 -16.23 18.06
C THR A 418 50.38 -16.18 16.75
N LEU A 419 50.11 -15.19 15.89
CA LEU A 419 50.91 -14.91 14.69
C LEU A 419 52.32 -14.42 15.02
N GLU A 420 52.51 -13.60 16.07
CA GLU A 420 53.85 -13.21 16.52
C GLU A 420 54.67 -14.42 16.99
N ARG A 421 54.06 -15.32 17.76
CA ARG A 421 54.67 -16.60 18.18
C ARG A 421 55.02 -17.47 16.97
N TRP A 422 54.09 -17.65 16.02
CA TRP A 422 54.33 -18.37 14.75
C TRP A 422 55.53 -17.83 14.00
N LEU A 423 55.62 -16.51 13.85
CA LEU A 423 56.69 -15.86 13.12
C LEU A 423 58.04 -16.03 13.83
N SER A 424 58.07 -16.00 15.17
CA SER A 424 59.30 -16.26 15.94
C SER A 424 59.80 -17.71 15.82
N ALA A 425 58.89 -18.66 15.63
CA ALA A 425 59.23 -20.07 15.42
C ALA A 425 59.72 -20.36 13.99
N LYS A 426 59.06 -19.81 12.96
CA LYS A 426 59.41 -20.04 11.54
C LYS A 426 60.51 -19.11 11.01
N TYR A 427 60.60 -17.88 11.51
CA TYR A 427 61.54 -16.82 11.09
C TYR A 427 62.28 -16.18 12.28
N PRO A 428 63.10 -16.93 13.05
CA PRO A 428 63.86 -16.40 14.18
C PRO A 428 64.90 -15.32 13.82
N GLN A 429 65.18 -15.12 12.53
CA GLN A 429 65.99 -14.02 11.98
C GLN A 429 65.20 -12.70 11.78
N VAL A 430 63.87 -12.72 11.85
CA VAL A 430 62.98 -11.54 11.77
C VAL A 430 62.58 -11.10 13.18
N ILE A 431 62.19 -12.04 14.04
CA ILE A 431 61.94 -11.79 15.47
C ILE A 431 62.50 -12.94 16.31
N ASN A 432 63.27 -12.58 17.35
CA ASN A 432 63.81 -13.55 18.31
C ASN A 432 62.66 -14.06 19.21
N PRO A 433 62.55 -15.37 19.48
CA PRO A 433 61.57 -15.92 20.44
C PRO A 433 61.58 -15.29 21.85
N LYS A 434 62.66 -14.58 22.22
CA LYS A 434 62.75 -13.84 23.49
C LYS A 434 62.17 -12.43 23.47
N ASP A 435 61.92 -11.88 22.28
CA ASP A 435 61.47 -10.50 22.08
C ASP A 435 59.97 -10.42 21.74
N VAL A 436 59.28 -11.56 21.70
CA VAL A 436 57.82 -11.71 21.54
C VAL A 436 57.08 -11.02 22.70
N SER A 437 55.95 -10.38 22.40
CA SER A 437 55.15 -9.62 23.38
C SER A 437 54.60 -10.53 24.48
N SER A 438 54.79 -10.17 25.76
CA SER A 438 54.25 -10.97 26.87
C SER A 438 52.78 -10.67 27.15
N ASP A 439 52.08 -11.64 27.74
CA ASP A 439 50.65 -11.57 28.10
C ASP A 439 50.35 -10.62 29.29
N ALA A 440 51.30 -9.74 29.63
CA ALA A 440 51.20 -8.73 30.68
C ALA A 440 51.58 -7.30 30.22
N ASP A 441 52.16 -7.12 29.03
CA ASP A 441 52.76 -5.84 28.59
C ASP A 441 51.82 -4.94 27.77
N LEU A 442 50.57 -5.35 27.54
CA LEU A 442 49.60 -4.65 26.67
C LEU A 442 48.31 -4.30 27.43
N GLY A 443 47.92 -3.03 27.38
CA GLY A 443 46.67 -2.50 27.92
C GLY A 443 45.54 -2.43 26.89
N PHE A 444 44.37 -1.96 27.35
CA PHE A 444 43.14 -1.82 26.54
C PHE A 444 43.33 -1.00 25.25
N THR A 445 44.30 -0.10 25.21
CA THR A 445 44.61 0.78 24.06
C THR A 445 45.47 0.15 22.98
N ASP A 446 46.12 -0.99 23.24
CA ASP A 446 47.35 -1.34 22.53
C ASP A 446 47.15 -2.37 21.41
N ARG A 447 45.88 -2.73 21.11
CA ARG A 447 45.47 -3.60 19.98
C ARG A 447 46.11 -3.16 18.66
N GLN A 448 46.04 -1.87 18.33
CA GLN A 448 46.59 -1.34 17.08
C GLN A 448 48.13 -1.39 17.06
N ILE A 449 48.78 -1.12 18.19
CA ILE A 449 50.25 -1.14 18.32
C ILE A 449 50.77 -2.57 18.10
N LEU A 450 50.05 -3.57 18.64
CA LEU A 450 50.34 -4.99 18.38
C LEU A 450 50.08 -5.37 16.92
N HIS A 451 48.93 -4.97 16.34
CA HIS A 451 48.64 -5.20 14.92
C HIS A 451 49.76 -4.66 14.02
N ASP A 452 50.07 -3.36 14.12
CA ASP A 452 51.02 -2.69 13.24
C ASP A 452 52.41 -3.32 13.36
N ARG A 453 52.85 -3.64 14.59
CA ARG A 453 54.09 -4.37 14.87
C ARG A 453 54.13 -5.75 14.19
N VAL A 454 53.09 -6.56 14.34
CA VAL A 454 53.08 -7.93 13.79
C VAL A 454 52.98 -7.90 12.26
N THR A 455 52.19 -6.99 11.71
CA THR A 455 52.10 -6.74 10.26
C THR A 455 53.45 -6.29 9.67
N ASP A 456 54.16 -5.35 10.31
CA ASP A 456 55.52 -4.95 9.88
C ASP A 456 56.52 -6.12 9.91
N LEU A 457 56.40 -7.05 10.87
CA LEU A 457 57.26 -8.24 10.95
C LEU A 457 56.90 -9.28 9.87
N PHE A 458 55.62 -9.52 9.59
CA PHE A 458 55.22 -10.39 8.48
C PHE A 458 55.60 -9.80 7.10
N ILE A 459 55.52 -8.47 6.93
CA ILE A 459 56.02 -7.78 5.73
C ILE A 459 57.54 -8.00 5.58
N GLN A 460 58.32 -7.92 6.67
CA GLN A 460 59.76 -8.22 6.64
C GLN A 460 60.04 -9.68 6.28
N ALA A 461 59.23 -10.63 6.73
CA ALA A 461 59.36 -12.05 6.34
C ALA A 461 59.03 -12.26 4.85
N ALA A 462 57.98 -11.62 4.32
CA ALA A 462 57.65 -11.66 2.90
C ALA A 462 58.78 -11.06 2.02
N GLN A 463 59.42 -9.98 2.49
CA GLN A 463 60.56 -9.35 1.81
C GLN A 463 61.82 -10.24 1.71
N LEU A 464 61.87 -11.39 2.39
CA LEU A 464 62.94 -12.38 2.21
C LEU A 464 62.87 -13.10 0.85
N SER A 465 61.72 -13.09 0.16
CA SER A 465 61.55 -13.64 -1.20
C SER A 465 61.04 -12.56 -2.19
N PRO A 466 61.86 -11.55 -2.52
CA PRO A 466 61.43 -10.36 -3.27
C PRO A 466 61.13 -10.62 -4.77
N SER A 467 61.37 -11.82 -5.29
CA SER A 467 61.01 -12.22 -6.66
C SER A 467 59.63 -12.91 -6.75
N GLY A 468 58.96 -13.18 -5.64
CA GLY A 468 57.72 -13.98 -5.58
C GLY A 468 57.91 -15.49 -5.82
N GLU A 469 58.90 -15.89 -6.62
CA GLU A 469 59.19 -17.27 -7.05
C GLU A 469 59.40 -18.28 -5.91
N HIS A 470 59.77 -17.83 -4.71
CA HIS A 470 59.93 -18.66 -3.50
C HIS A 470 59.12 -18.10 -2.31
N MET A 471 57.99 -17.44 -2.59
CA MET A 471 57.13 -16.83 -1.59
C MET A 471 56.38 -17.89 -0.78
N ASP A 472 56.58 -17.86 0.53
CA ASP A 472 55.93 -18.73 1.51
C ASP A 472 54.42 -18.43 1.61
N PRO A 473 53.52 -19.38 1.29
CA PRO A 473 52.07 -19.13 1.33
C PRO A 473 51.56 -18.81 2.73
N ASP A 474 52.11 -19.43 3.78
CA ASP A 474 51.65 -19.22 5.15
C ASP A 474 51.93 -17.77 5.63
N VAL A 475 53.00 -17.14 5.15
CA VAL A 475 53.28 -15.72 5.42
C VAL A 475 52.20 -14.82 4.80
N GLN A 476 51.73 -15.13 3.60
CA GLN A 476 50.59 -14.43 3.00
C GLN A 476 49.27 -14.74 3.70
N VAL A 477 49.06 -15.97 4.19
CA VAL A 477 47.88 -16.30 5.02
C VAL A 477 47.90 -15.47 6.31
N GLY A 478 49.05 -15.33 6.96
CA GLY A 478 49.22 -14.48 8.15
C GLY A 478 48.95 -12.99 7.87
N LEU A 479 49.49 -12.45 6.77
CA LEU A 479 49.17 -11.08 6.32
C LEU A 479 47.67 -10.90 6.00
N GLY A 480 47.07 -11.85 5.30
CA GLY A 480 45.64 -11.83 4.98
C GLY A 480 44.77 -11.83 6.23
N VAL A 481 45.12 -12.63 7.25
CA VAL A 481 44.44 -12.64 8.57
C VAL A 481 44.60 -11.30 9.29
N LEU A 482 45.80 -10.70 9.30
CA LEU A 482 46.04 -9.40 9.92
C LEU A 482 45.20 -8.29 9.26
N PHE A 483 45.25 -8.18 7.93
CA PHE A 483 44.45 -7.19 7.19
C PHE A 483 42.94 -7.43 7.32
N TYR A 484 42.47 -8.69 7.38
CA TYR A 484 41.07 -9.04 7.62
C TYR A 484 40.60 -8.57 9.02
N CYS A 485 41.39 -8.81 10.08
CA CYS A 485 41.11 -8.32 11.44
C CYS A 485 41.17 -6.78 11.58
N ALA A 486 41.80 -6.10 10.62
CA ALA A 486 41.86 -4.64 10.52
C ALA A 486 40.81 -4.05 9.54
N GLU A 487 39.91 -4.87 8.99
CA GLU A 487 38.92 -4.52 7.95
C GLU A 487 39.53 -3.95 6.65
N GLU A 488 40.83 -4.16 6.41
CA GLU A 488 41.55 -3.77 5.18
C GLU A 488 41.34 -4.83 4.07
N TYR A 489 40.08 -5.15 3.77
CA TYR A 489 39.68 -6.33 3.01
C TYR A 489 40.34 -6.44 1.63
N ASP A 490 40.57 -5.34 0.91
CA ASP A 490 41.25 -5.37 -0.40
C ASP A 490 42.67 -5.96 -0.29
N LYS A 491 43.42 -5.58 0.76
CA LYS A 491 44.76 -6.14 1.03
C LYS A 491 44.70 -7.61 1.44
N ALA A 492 43.65 -8.00 2.18
CA ALA A 492 43.44 -9.39 2.54
C ALA A 492 43.11 -10.25 1.30
N VAL A 493 42.30 -9.73 0.36
CA VAL A 493 42.05 -10.35 -0.96
C VAL A 493 43.35 -10.51 -1.74
N ASP A 494 44.19 -9.47 -1.82
CA ASP A 494 45.50 -9.55 -2.47
C ASP A 494 46.39 -10.65 -1.84
N CYS A 495 46.47 -10.70 -0.51
CA CYS A 495 47.29 -11.68 0.21
C CYS A 495 46.80 -13.12 -0.01
N PHE A 496 45.49 -13.39 0.15
CA PHE A 496 44.95 -14.74 -0.09
C PHE A 496 45.04 -15.15 -1.56
N SER A 497 44.90 -14.22 -2.51
CA SER A 497 45.11 -14.47 -3.94
C SER A 497 46.57 -14.79 -4.27
N ALA A 498 47.53 -14.12 -3.62
CA ALA A 498 48.96 -14.42 -3.76
C ALA A 498 49.33 -15.80 -3.16
N ALA A 499 48.78 -16.14 -1.99
CA ALA A 499 48.93 -17.47 -1.38
C ALA A 499 48.40 -18.58 -2.31
N LEU A 500 47.22 -18.36 -2.88
CA LEU A 500 46.58 -19.26 -3.84
C LEU A 500 47.46 -19.48 -5.07
N ALA A 501 47.87 -18.40 -5.74
CA ALA A 501 48.70 -18.47 -6.95
C ALA A 501 50.06 -19.16 -6.73
N SER A 502 50.70 -18.98 -5.57
CA SER A 502 51.97 -19.66 -5.22
C SER A 502 51.78 -21.17 -4.97
N THR A 503 50.58 -21.55 -4.49
CA THR A 503 50.20 -22.95 -4.24
C THR A 503 49.82 -23.67 -5.53
N GLU A 504 49.00 -23.04 -6.40
CA GLU A 504 48.55 -23.62 -7.67
C GLU A 504 49.67 -23.77 -8.71
N SER A 505 50.65 -22.87 -8.70
CA SER A 505 51.84 -22.95 -9.58
C SER A 505 52.83 -24.07 -9.19
N GLY A 506 52.58 -24.79 -8.07
CA GLY A 506 53.36 -25.96 -7.67
C GLY A 506 54.73 -25.65 -7.06
N THR A 507 55.02 -24.38 -6.76
CA THR A 507 56.28 -23.92 -6.14
C THR A 507 56.43 -24.36 -4.69
N THR A 508 55.33 -24.71 -4.02
CA THR A 508 55.31 -25.34 -2.69
C THR A 508 54.31 -26.49 -2.65
N ASN A 509 54.67 -27.61 -2.01
CA ASN A 509 53.83 -28.82 -1.92
C ASN A 509 52.73 -28.68 -0.83
N GLN A 510 51.82 -27.72 -0.98
CA GLN A 510 50.65 -27.51 -0.10
C GLN A 510 49.31 -27.80 -0.82
N GLN A 511 49.33 -28.62 -1.87
CA GLN A 511 48.15 -28.92 -2.70
C GLN A 511 46.96 -29.52 -1.91
N GLU A 512 47.22 -30.19 -0.77
CA GLU A 512 46.20 -30.71 0.16
C GLU A 512 45.47 -29.62 0.99
N GLN A 513 45.81 -28.34 0.83
CA GLN A 513 45.20 -27.21 1.56
C GLN A 513 44.45 -26.21 0.66
N LEU A 514 44.35 -26.45 -0.66
CA LEU A 514 43.88 -25.46 -1.63
C LEU A 514 42.43 -24.97 -1.35
N HIS A 515 41.54 -25.85 -0.88
CA HIS A 515 40.18 -25.50 -0.48
C HIS A 515 40.13 -24.47 0.66
N LEU A 516 41.10 -24.52 1.58
CA LEU A 516 41.18 -23.58 2.70
C LEU A 516 41.49 -22.15 2.24
N LEU A 517 42.33 -21.99 1.22
CA LEU A 517 42.65 -20.69 0.63
C LEU A 517 41.45 -20.10 -0.10
N TRP A 518 40.75 -20.91 -0.91
CA TRP A 518 39.51 -20.52 -1.59
C TRP A 518 38.42 -20.05 -0.61
N ASN A 519 38.20 -20.77 0.50
CA ASN A 519 37.24 -20.33 1.53
C ASN A 519 37.67 -19.03 2.25
N ARG A 520 38.98 -18.77 2.44
CA ARG A 520 39.46 -17.51 3.03
C ARG A 520 39.23 -16.33 2.09
N LEU A 521 39.48 -16.53 0.80
CA LEU A 521 39.19 -15.54 -0.24
C LEU A 521 37.69 -15.23 -0.27
N GLY A 522 36.82 -16.25 -0.31
CA GLY A 522 35.37 -16.09 -0.23
C GLY A 522 34.90 -15.34 1.02
N ALA A 523 35.40 -15.71 2.21
CA ALA A 523 35.06 -15.04 3.47
C ALA A 523 35.48 -13.56 3.50
N THR A 524 36.59 -13.23 2.83
CA THR A 524 37.06 -11.84 2.70
C THR A 524 36.19 -11.05 1.71
N LEU A 525 35.88 -11.63 0.55
CA LEU A 525 35.02 -11.04 -0.47
C LEU A 525 33.59 -10.78 0.05
N ALA A 526 32.99 -11.74 0.74
CA ALA A 526 31.65 -11.59 1.30
C ALA A 526 31.58 -10.44 2.32
N ASN A 527 32.56 -10.37 3.24
CA ASN A 527 32.67 -9.31 4.24
C ASN A 527 32.97 -7.94 3.63
N SER A 528 33.68 -7.87 2.49
CA SER A 528 33.89 -6.64 1.72
C SER A 528 32.67 -6.20 0.91
N GLY A 529 31.53 -6.88 1.06
CA GLY A 529 30.28 -6.64 0.32
C GLY A 529 30.21 -7.30 -1.06
N ARG A 530 31.28 -7.97 -1.51
CA ARG A 530 31.39 -8.67 -2.81
C ARG A 530 30.85 -10.10 -2.69
N SER A 531 29.61 -10.24 -2.19
CA SER A 531 29.01 -11.55 -1.90
C SER A 531 28.70 -12.40 -3.14
N GLU A 532 28.60 -11.80 -4.33
CA GLU A 532 28.47 -12.52 -5.60
C GLU A 532 29.79 -13.23 -5.97
N GLU A 533 30.92 -12.50 -5.98
CA GLU A 533 32.26 -13.08 -6.21
C GLU A 533 32.68 -14.08 -5.12
N ALA A 534 32.15 -13.91 -3.90
CA ALA A 534 32.37 -14.85 -2.82
C ALA A 534 31.76 -16.24 -3.10
N ILE A 535 30.59 -16.29 -3.77
CA ILE A 535 29.93 -17.55 -4.15
C ILE A 535 30.85 -18.39 -5.02
N GLU A 536 31.44 -17.81 -6.08
CA GLU A 536 32.40 -18.50 -6.96
C GLU A 536 33.58 -19.08 -6.16
N ALA A 537 34.11 -18.32 -5.20
CA ALA A 537 35.23 -18.76 -4.36
C ALA A 537 34.86 -19.93 -3.42
N TYR A 538 33.64 -19.95 -2.86
CA TYR A 538 33.18 -21.11 -2.07
C TYR A 538 32.86 -22.32 -2.96
N GLU A 539 32.35 -22.12 -4.18
CA GLU A 539 32.16 -23.20 -5.14
C GLU A 539 33.49 -23.86 -5.50
N GLN A 540 34.58 -23.10 -5.74
CA GLN A 540 35.91 -23.69 -5.92
C GLN A 540 36.38 -24.48 -4.68
N ALA A 541 36.16 -23.95 -3.47
CA ALA A 541 36.49 -24.66 -2.23
C ALA A 541 35.73 -26.01 -2.10
N LEU A 542 34.44 -26.04 -2.50
CA LEU A 542 33.58 -27.22 -2.46
C LEU A 542 33.83 -28.20 -3.62
N ASN A 543 34.27 -27.70 -4.79
CA ASN A 543 34.71 -28.55 -5.90
C ASN A 543 35.99 -29.33 -5.54
N ILE A 544 36.87 -28.73 -4.73
CA ILE A 544 38.10 -29.38 -4.23
C ILE A 544 37.78 -30.32 -3.06
N ASN A 545 36.94 -29.89 -2.11
CA ASN A 545 36.54 -30.68 -0.95
C ASN A 545 35.02 -30.58 -0.71
N PRO A 546 34.21 -31.50 -1.27
CA PRO A 546 32.76 -31.45 -1.17
C PRO A 546 32.21 -31.48 0.27
N ASN A 547 32.94 -32.10 1.21
CA ASN A 547 32.56 -32.24 2.62
C ASN A 547 33.06 -31.08 3.52
N PHE A 548 33.56 -29.99 2.94
CA PHE A 548 34.00 -28.81 3.68
C PHE A 548 32.81 -27.98 4.20
N VAL A 549 32.25 -28.42 5.34
CA VAL A 549 31.03 -27.87 5.96
C VAL A 549 31.08 -26.34 6.10
N ARG A 550 32.22 -25.78 6.53
CA ARG A 550 32.44 -24.33 6.66
C ARG A 550 32.28 -23.55 5.35
N ALA A 551 32.81 -24.04 4.24
CA ALA A 551 32.61 -23.37 2.94
C ALA A 551 31.14 -23.39 2.51
N ARG A 552 30.42 -24.48 2.81
CA ARG A 552 28.97 -24.58 2.54
C ARG A 552 28.13 -23.70 3.46
N TYR A 553 28.53 -23.53 4.71
CA TYR A 553 27.93 -22.56 5.63
C TYR A 553 28.11 -21.13 5.12
N ASN A 554 29.34 -20.73 4.79
CA ASN A 554 29.68 -19.39 4.31
C ASN A 554 29.02 -19.04 2.95
N LEU A 555 28.90 -20.03 2.06
CA LEU A 555 28.10 -19.94 0.84
C LEU A 555 26.63 -19.62 1.17
N GLY A 556 26.03 -20.36 2.10
CA GLY A 556 24.68 -20.10 2.59
C GLY A 556 24.49 -18.70 3.19
N VAL A 557 25.48 -18.17 3.92
CA VAL A 557 25.46 -16.79 4.42
C VAL A 557 25.55 -15.76 3.29
N SER A 558 26.36 -16.02 2.27
CA SER A 558 26.49 -15.12 1.10
C SER A 558 25.20 -15.07 0.29
N CYS A 559 24.48 -16.19 0.15
CA CYS A 559 23.13 -16.23 -0.40
C CYS A 559 22.13 -15.39 0.44
N ILE A 560 22.24 -15.36 1.78
CA ILE A 560 21.42 -14.46 2.62
C ILE A 560 21.75 -12.99 2.33
N ASN A 561 23.04 -12.64 2.21
CA ASN A 561 23.48 -11.27 1.96
C ASN A 561 22.92 -10.68 0.65
N ILE A 562 22.70 -11.51 -0.38
CA ILE A 562 22.09 -11.10 -1.66
C ILE A 562 20.56 -11.33 -1.74
N GLY A 563 19.94 -11.90 -0.69
CA GLY A 563 18.49 -12.13 -0.62
C GLY A 563 17.99 -13.45 -1.23
N CYS A 564 18.89 -14.36 -1.61
CA CYS A 564 18.61 -15.71 -2.10
C CYS A 564 18.30 -16.68 -0.93
N TYR A 565 17.17 -16.45 -0.24
CA TYR A 565 16.77 -17.21 0.95
C TYR A 565 16.49 -18.72 0.70
N PRO A 566 15.86 -19.15 -0.41
CA PRO A 566 15.69 -20.57 -0.71
C PRO A 566 17.03 -21.31 -0.88
N GLU A 567 17.95 -20.72 -1.63
CA GLU A 567 19.29 -21.24 -1.91
C GLU A 567 20.12 -21.28 -0.63
N ALA A 568 20.08 -20.20 0.16
CA ALA A 568 20.68 -20.15 1.49
C ALA A 568 20.17 -21.28 2.40
N ALA A 569 18.87 -21.52 2.43
CA ALA A 569 18.29 -22.61 3.22
C ALA A 569 18.75 -23.98 2.73
N GLN A 570 18.86 -24.19 1.40
CA GLN A 570 19.39 -25.41 0.81
C GLN A 570 20.87 -25.65 1.20
N HIS A 571 21.72 -24.63 1.13
CA HIS A 571 23.13 -24.75 1.53
C HIS A 571 23.29 -25.01 3.04
N LEU A 572 22.54 -24.30 3.89
CA LEU A 572 22.57 -24.49 5.35
C LEU A 572 22.04 -25.86 5.78
N LEU A 573 20.93 -26.33 5.20
CA LEU A 573 20.45 -27.71 5.41
C LEU A 573 21.46 -28.75 4.88
N GLY A 574 22.07 -28.47 3.72
CA GLY A 574 23.11 -29.30 3.12
C GLY A 574 24.45 -29.30 3.85
N ALA A 575 24.64 -28.39 4.83
CA ALA A 575 25.77 -28.39 5.76
C ALA A 575 25.41 -29.13 7.07
N LEU A 576 24.20 -28.93 7.60
CA LEU A 576 23.68 -29.71 8.72
C LEU A 576 23.55 -31.20 8.40
N SER A 577 23.24 -31.57 7.15
CA SER A 577 23.21 -32.98 6.74
C SER A 577 24.61 -33.62 6.77
N MET A 578 25.69 -32.87 6.59
CA MET A 578 27.06 -33.40 6.69
C MET A 578 27.44 -33.76 8.13
N HIS A 579 26.87 -33.10 9.14
CA HIS A 579 26.96 -33.58 10.53
C HIS A 579 26.16 -34.88 10.76
N ARG A 580 25.18 -35.20 9.90
CA ARG A 580 24.31 -36.38 9.99
C ARG A 580 24.73 -37.58 9.14
N VAL A 581 25.43 -37.41 8.01
CA VAL A 581 25.85 -38.52 7.11
C VAL A 581 26.71 -39.59 7.83
N VAL A 582 27.29 -39.24 8.98
CA VAL A 582 27.79 -40.14 10.03
C VAL A 582 26.86 -41.33 10.30
N GLU A 583 25.53 -41.16 10.24
CA GLU A 583 24.53 -42.21 10.42
C GLU A 583 24.53 -43.30 9.33
N GLN A 584 25.08 -43.10 8.13
CA GLN A 584 25.07 -44.16 7.10
C GLN A 584 26.48 -44.58 6.73
N GLU A 585 27.29 -43.67 6.18
CA GLU A 585 28.68 -43.97 5.84
C GLU A 585 29.51 -44.30 7.10
N GLY A 586 29.23 -43.64 8.22
CA GLY A 586 29.87 -43.96 9.50
C GLY A 586 29.43 -45.31 10.06
N ARG A 587 28.15 -45.70 9.93
CA ARG A 587 27.68 -47.04 10.31
C ARG A 587 28.37 -48.14 9.48
N GLU A 588 28.60 -47.93 8.18
CA GLU A 588 29.30 -48.92 7.33
C GLU A 588 30.82 -48.92 7.57
N ARG A 589 31.48 -47.76 7.49
CA ARG A 589 32.94 -47.64 7.63
C ARG A 589 33.43 -48.03 9.04
N ALA A 590 32.66 -47.75 10.10
CA ALA A 590 32.99 -48.26 11.44
C ALA A 590 32.85 -49.79 11.55
N ARG A 591 31.85 -50.40 10.90
CA ARG A 591 31.72 -51.88 10.85
C ARG A 591 32.90 -52.52 10.11
N GLU A 592 33.42 -51.91 9.04
CA GLU A 592 34.63 -52.39 8.36
C GLU A 592 35.89 -52.30 9.25
N ILE A 593 36.12 -51.16 9.89
CA ILE A 593 37.37 -50.92 10.66
C ILE A 593 37.38 -51.73 11.98
N VAL A 594 36.22 -51.91 12.63
CA VAL A 594 36.11 -52.66 13.90
C VAL A 594 36.00 -54.18 13.69
N GLY A 595 35.68 -54.65 12.47
CA GLY A 595 35.43 -56.06 12.12
C GLY A 595 36.61 -57.04 12.25
N GLY A 596 37.72 -56.64 12.87
CA GLY A 596 38.92 -57.47 13.09
C GLY A 596 38.95 -58.27 14.40
N GLY A 597 37.96 -58.15 15.29
CA GLY A 597 37.92 -58.82 16.59
C GLY A 597 36.54 -59.37 16.97
N GLU A 598 36.49 -60.43 17.78
CA GLU A 598 35.25 -61.13 18.15
C GLU A 598 34.39 -60.31 19.15
N GLY A 599 33.60 -59.37 18.64
CA GLY A 599 32.61 -58.61 19.42
C GLY A 599 31.86 -57.58 18.58
N GLY A 600 30.72 -57.95 18.01
CA GLY A 600 29.87 -57.05 17.21
C GLY A 600 29.04 -56.10 18.09
N ILE A 601 28.97 -54.83 17.68
CA ILE A 601 28.14 -53.77 18.29
C ILE A 601 26.73 -53.82 17.65
N ASP A 602 25.67 -53.62 18.44
CA ASP A 602 24.29 -53.54 17.92
C ASP A 602 23.86 -52.11 17.55
N ASP A 603 22.79 -52.00 16.76
CA ASP A 603 22.36 -50.72 16.18
C ASP A 603 21.75 -49.73 17.20
N GLU A 604 21.19 -50.19 18.33
CA GLU A 604 20.65 -49.33 19.39
C GLU A 604 21.77 -48.86 20.33
N GLN A 605 22.86 -49.63 20.44
CA GLN A 605 24.10 -49.19 21.05
C GLN A 605 24.79 -48.15 20.14
N LEU A 606 24.88 -48.44 18.85
CA LEU A 606 25.51 -47.57 17.84
C LEU A 606 24.77 -46.23 17.65
N GLU A 607 23.44 -46.16 17.77
CA GLU A 607 22.71 -44.88 17.76
C GLU A 607 23.09 -43.97 18.94
N ARG A 608 23.21 -44.52 20.16
CA ARG A 608 23.71 -43.74 21.30
C ARG A 608 25.15 -43.28 21.07
N MET A 609 25.99 -44.11 20.46
CA MET A 609 27.39 -43.78 20.19
C MET A 609 27.63 -42.68 19.15
N LEU A 610 26.65 -42.40 18.27
CA LEU A 610 26.79 -41.40 17.20
C LEU A 610 26.11 -40.06 17.52
N HIS A 611 25.41 -39.95 18.65
CA HIS A 611 24.70 -38.73 19.06
C HIS A 611 25.67 -37.71 19.69
N VAL A 612 26.45 -37.04 18.84
CA VAL A 612 27.38 -35.96 19.21
C VAL A 612 26.61 -34.85 19.94
N THR A 613 26.80 -34.77 21.25
CA THR A 613 26.02 -33.90 22.16
C THR A 613 26.86 -32.80 22.76
N GLN A 614 28.17 -33.00 22.94
CA GLN A 614 29.03 -32.05 23.63
C GLN A 614 29.70 -31.05 22.66
N ASN A 615 29.87 -31.42 21.38
CA ASN A 615 30.53 -30.59 20.37
C ASN A 615 29.64 -30.37 19.11
N GLN A 616 28.51 -29.67 19.26
CA GLN A 616 27.65 -29.26 18.13
C GLN A 616 27.99 -27.85 17.60
N SER A 617 27.63 -27.56 16.34
CA SER A 617 27.80 -26.22 15.74
C SER A 617 26.56 -25.35 16.01
N THR A 618 26.66 -24.41 16.95
CA THR A 618 25.60 -23.44 17.26
C THR A 618 25.26 -22.56 16.06
N ASN A 619 26.29 -22.13 15.33
CA ASN A 619 26.20 -21.08 14.31
C ASN A 619 25.36 -21.54 13.11
N LEU A 620 25.48 -22.81 12.70
CA LEU A 620 24.65 -23.42 11.65
C LEU A 620 23.16 -23.43 12.00
N TYR A 621 22.80 -23.90 13.20
CA TYR A 621 21.40 -23.97 13.63
C TYR A 621 20.78 -22.59 13.82
N ASP A 622 21.47 -21.63 14.45
CA ASP A 622 20.93 -20.28 14.64
C ASP A 622 20.89 -19.46 13.34
N THR A 623 21.80 -19.71 12.38
CA THR A 623 21.73 -19.05 11.05
C THR A 623 20.56 -19.60 10.24
N LEU A 624 20.34 -20.92 10.21
CA LEU A 624 19.15 -21.52 9.58
C LEU A 624 17.85 -21.06 10.26
N ARG A 625 17.87 -20.90 11.58
CA ARG A 625 16.73 -20.34 12.34
C ARG A 625 16.44 -18.89 11.94
N ARG A 626 17.47 -18.07 11.67
CA ARG A 626 17.29 -16.68 11.22
C ARG A 626 16.73 -16.61 9.79
N SER A 627 17.26 -17.41 8.85
CA SER A 627 16.77 -17.42 7.46
C SER A 627 15.35 -17.99 7.34
N THR A 628 14.95 -18.94 8.19
CA THR A 628 13.58 -19.51 8.21
C THR A 628 12.57 -18.75 9.08
N MET A 629 13.00 -17.84 9.97
CA MET A 629 12.13 -17.00 10.79
C MET A 629 12.09 -15.53 10.31
N ALA A 630 11.90 -15.30 9.02
CA ALA A 630 11.54 -13.98 8.51
C ALA A 630 10.29 -13.44 9.23
N VAL A 631 10.44 -12.35 9.97
CA VAL A 631 9.37 -11.72 10.74
C VAL A 631 8.59 -10.77 9.84
N ALA A 632 7.33 -11.13 9.54
CA ALA A 632 6.50 -10.38 8.61
C ALA A 632 6.25 -8.93 9.05
N THR A 633 6.30 -8.00 8.09
CA THR A 633 5.95 -6.58 8.30
C THR A 633 4.43 -6.36 8.18
N GLY A 634 3.93 -5.27 8.77
CA GLY A 634 2.53 -4.87 8.61
C GLY A 634 2.12 -4.71 7.15
N ALA A 635 2.98 -4.16 6.30
CA ALA A 635 2.80 -4.10 4.84
C ALA A 635 2.50 -5.48 4.24
N GLN A 636 3.31 -6.49 4.57
CA GLN A 636 3.11 -7.89 4.13
C GLN A 636 1.79 -8.46 4.68
N LEU A 637 1.43 -8.17 5.93
CA LEU A 637 0.17 -8.63 6.52
C LEU A 637 -1.07 -8.00 5.85
N ILE A 638 -0.98 -6.73 5.44
CA ILE A 638 -2.02 -6.01 4.69
C ILE A 638 -2.14 -6.61 3.28
N ALA A 639 -1.03 -6.77 2.56
CA ALA A 639 -1.00 -7.32 1.21
C ALA A 639 -1.51 -8.77 1.17
N GLN A 640 -1.05 -9.63 2.07
CA GLN A 640 -1.54 -11.01 2.24
C GLN A 640 -3.05 -11.03 2.53
N THR A 641 -3.53 -10.18 3.45
CA THR A 641 -4.98 -10.11 3.74
C THR A 641 -5.80 -9.71 2.51
N LEU A 642 -5.32 -8.79 1.68
CA LEU A 642 -6.00 -8.41 0.42
C LEU A 642 -6.01 -9.55 -0.60
N ARG A 643 -4.88 -10.25 -0.75
CA ARG A 643 -4.74 -11.43 -1.60
C ARG A 643 -5.73 -12.54 -1.19
N ASP A 644 -5.83 -12.80 0.12
CA ASP A 644 -6.71 -13.84 0.69
C ASP A 644 -8.21 -13.45 0.69
N LEU A 645 -8.52 -12.14 0.67
CA LEU A 645 -9.85 -11.63 0.35
C LEU A 645 -10.22 -11.79 -1.14
N GLY A 646 -9.29 -12.24 -1.98
CA GLY A 646 -9.49 -12.37 -3.42
C GLY A 646 -9.52 -11.03 -4.15
N VAL A 647 -8.72 -10.06 -3.70
CA VAL A 647 -8.43 -8.80 -4.41
C VAL A 647 -7.38 -9.07 -5.48
N THR A 648 -7.71 -8.79 -6.74
CA THR A 648 -6.81 -8.98 -7.90
C THR A 648 -6.29 -7.66 -8.48
N VAL A 649 -6.92 -6.53 -8.16
CA VAL A 649 -6.56 -5.19 -8.64
C VAL A 649 -6.70 -4.18 -7.51
N ILE A 650 -5.68 -3.33 -7.32
CA ILE A 650 -5.71 -2.15 -6.46
C ILE A 650 -5.49 -0.92 -7.34
N PHE A 651 -6.36 0.07 -7.21
CA PHE A 651 -6.19 1.38 -7.83
C PHE A 651 -5.60 2.31 -6.76
N GLY A 652 -4.60 3.13 -7.08
CA GLY A 652 -4.00 3.97 -6.04
C GLY A 652 -3.02 5.02 -6.52
N ILE A 653 -2.37 5.65 -5.55
CA ILE A 653 -1.19 6.50 -5.74
C ILE A 653 -0.35 6.39 -4.46
N VAL A 654 0.95 6.15 -4.62
CA VAL A 654 1.85 5.80 -3.51
C VAL A 654 2.63 7.01 -3.00
N GLY A 655 3.13 6.86 -1.78
CA GLY A 655 3.94 7.81 -1.05
C GLY A 655 4.02 7.37 0.41
N ILE A 656 4.77 8.07 1.26
CA ILE A 656 4.87 7.72 2.68
C ILE A 656 3.47 7.77 3.33
N PRO A 657 3.03 6.75 4.09
CA PRO A 657 3.71 5.49 4.44
C PRO A 657 3.30 4.26 3.60
N VAL A 658 2.49 4.39 2.55
CA VAL A 658 1.82 3.25 1.88
C VAL A 658 2.59 2.57 0.74
N VAL A 659 3.82 3.03 0.42
CA VAL A 659 4.65 2.42 -0.65
C VAL A 659 4.82 0.92 -0.42
N GLU A 660 5.22 0.53 0.79
CA GLU A 660 5.49 -0.87 1.17
C GLU A 660 4.26 -1.78 0.96
N ILE A 661 3.04 -1.28 1.21
CA ILE A 661 1.80 -2.03 0.97
C ILE A 661 1.61 -2.30 -0.53
N ALA A 662 1.97 -1.33 -1.39
CA ALA A 662 1.83 -1.46 -2.83
C ALA A 662 2.85 -2.43 -3.43
N GLU A 663 4.13 -2.32 -3.02
CA GLU A 663 5.18 -3.24 -3.48
C GLU A 663 4.90 -4.67 -3.02
N GLU A 664 4.49 -4.89 -1.76
CA GLU A 664 4.13 -6.22 -1.30
C GLU A 664 2.85 -6.74 -1.97
N ALA A 665 1.88 -5.88 -2.30
CA ALA A 665 0.74 -6.30 -3.11
C ALA A 665 1.18 -6.76 -4.52
N ILE A 666 2.15 -6.10 -5.14
CA ILE A 666 2.75 -6.47 -6.44
C ILE A 666 3.49 -7.81 -6.33
N ASN A 667 4.35 -7.98 -5.32
CA ASN A 667 5.07 -9.23 -5.03
C ASN A 667 4.12 -10.42 -4.88
N LEU A 668 2.95 -10.20 -4.28
CA LEU A 668 1.92 -11.23 -4.09
C LEU A 668 0.98 -11.43 -5.30
N GLY A 669 1.27 -10.79 -6.44
CA GLY A 669 0.55 -10.94 -7.71
C GLY A 669 -0.71 -10.09 -7.86
N ILE A 670 -0.96 -9.13 -6.94
CA ILE A 670 -2.07 -8.18 -7.06
C ILE A 670 -1.66 -7.06 -8.02
N ARG A 671 -2.47 -6.81 -9.05
CA ARG A 671 -2.18 -5.77 -10.04
C ARG A 671 -2.41 -4.38 -9.45
N PHE A 672 -1.33 -3.67 -9.13
CA PHE A 672 -1.38 -2.27 -8.73
C PHE A 672 -1.46 -1.34 -9.95
N VAL A 673 -2.42 -0.42 -9.94
CA VAL A 673 -2.65 0.59 -10.99
C VAL A 673 -2.49 1.99 -10.39
N ALA A 674 -1.35 2.61 -10.64
CA ALA A 674 -0.95 3.91 -10.11
C ALA A 674 -1.48 5.08 -10.98
N PHE A 675 -2.23 5.99 -10.38
CA PHE A 675 -2.86 7.16 -11.00
C PHE A 675 -2.04 8.44 -10.79
N ARG A 676 -2.51 9.55 -11.36
CA ARG A 676 -1.95 10.90 -11.18
C ARG A 676 -2.73 11.76 -10.19
N ASN A 677 -3.93 11.33 -9.78
CA ASN A 677 -4.64 11.88 -8.62
C ASN A 677 -5.51 10.84 -7.90
N GLU A 678 -5.64 10.95 -6.58
CA GLU A 678 -6.46 10.07 -5.74
C GLU A 678 -7.95 10.12 -6.13
N GLN A 679 -8.44 11.27 -6.62
CA GLN A 679 -9.79 11.40 -7.16
C GLN A 679 -10.04 10.39 -8.29
N ALA A 680 -9.09 10.26 -9.23
CA ALA A 680 -9.25 9.35 -10.36
C ALA A 680 -9.15 7.88 -9.95
N CYS A 681 -8.23 7.52 -9.05
CA CYS A 681 -8.11 6.14 -8.57
C CYS A 681 -9.32 5.71 -7.71
N SER A 682 -9.87 6.61 -6.90
CA SER A 682 -11.06 6.35 -6.08
C SER A 682 -12.34 6.29 -6.92
N TYR A 683 -12.46 7.07 -8.00
CA TYR A 683 -13.49 6.85 -9.03
C TYR A 683 -13.33 5.48 -9.71
N ALA A 684 -12.11 5.12 -10.13
CA ALA A 684 -11.82 3.85 -10.80
C ALA A 684 -12.20 2.64 -9.91
N ALA A 685 -11.70 2.60 -8.68
CA ALA A 685 -12.04 1.57 -7.70
C ALA A 685 -13.57 1.49 -7.45
N SER A 686 -14.26 2.63 -7.34
CA SER A 686 -15.72 2.63 -7.11
C SER A 686 -16.50 1.97 -8.25
N VAL A 687 -16.16 2.25 -9.52
CA VAL A 687 -16.89 1.66 -10.65
C VAL A 687 -16.42 0.24 -10.96
N TYR A 688 -15.14 -0.08 -10.74
CA TYR A 688 -14.65 -1.46 -10.80
C TYR A 688 -15.46 -2.36 -9.88
N GLY A 689 -15.79 -1.89 -8.67
CA GLY A 689 -16.63 -2.65 -7.74
C GLY A 689 -18.08 -2.84 -8.22
N TYR A 690 -18.66 -1.83 -8.89
CA TYR A 690 -19.96 -1.99 -9.56
C TYR A 690 -19.92 -3.00 -10.71
N MET A 691 -18.85 -2.99 -11.52
CA MET A 691 -18.70 -3.83 -12.70
C MET A 691 -18.42 -5.30 -12.36
N THR A 692 -17.55 -5.55 -11.37
CA THR A 692 -17.20 -6.90 -10.90
C THR A 692 -18.23 -7.48 -9.94
N GLY A 693 -18.87 -6.65 -9.10
CA GLY A 693 -19.71 -7.10 -7.99
C GLY A 693 -18.94 -7.51 -6.74
N ARG A 694 -17.64 -7.16 -6.65
CA ARG A 694 -16.80 -7.26 -5.45
C ARG A 694 -16.38 -5.83 -5.01
N PRO A 695 -15.98 -5.58 -3.76
CA PRO A 695 -15.30 -4.33 -3.40
C PRO A 695 -14.10 -4.02 -4.29
N GLY A 696 -14.10 -2.85 -4.93
CA GLY A 696 -12.90 -2.30 -5.55
C GLY A 696 -12.02 -1.63 -4.49
N VAL A 697 -10.71 -1.84 -4.54
CA VAL A 697 -9.76 -1.34 -3.53
C VAL A 697 -9.03 -0.10 -4.03
N CYS A 698 -8.99 0.91 -3.17
CA CYS A 698 -8.32 2.20 -3.36
C CYS A 698 -7.24 2.38 -2.29
N LEU A 699 -5.97 2.54 -2.67
CA LEU A 699 -4.85 2.76 -1.75
C LEU A 699 -4.25 4.16 -1.94
N VAL A 700 -4.17 4.95 -0.87
CA VAL A 700 -3.72 6.36 -0.91
C VAL A 700 -2.86 6.73 0.31
N VAL A 701 -2.14 7.85 0.23
CA VAL A 701 -1.43 8.45 1.38
C VAL A 701 -2.39 9.09 2.39
N GLY A 702 -1.87 9.48 3.55
CA GLY A 702 -2.62 10.18 4.60
C GLY A 702 -3.01 11.62 4.22
N GLY A 703 -3.59 12.34 5.17
CA GLY A 703 -3.94 13.77 5.07
C GLY A 703 -4.49 14.21 3.70
N PRO A 704 -3.68 14.85 2.83
CA PRO A 704 -4.11 15.26 1.49
C PRO A 704 -4.65 14.13 0.62
N GLY A 705 -4.10 12.91 0.70
CA GLY A 705 -4.57 11.77 -0.09
C GLY A 705 -5.99 11.35 0.28
N VAL A 706 -6.30 11.34 1.58
CA VAL A 706 -7.65 11.13 2.12
C VAL A 706 -8.61 12.23 1.63
N LEU A 707 -8.17 13.49 1.64
CA LEU A 707 -8.98 14.63 1.18
C LEU A 707 -9.29 14.57 -0.33
N HIS A 708 -8.35 14.16 -1.16
CA HIS A 708 -8.57 13.97 -2.60
C HIS A 708 -9.45 12.72 -2.88
N ALA A 709 -9.24 11.62 -2.16
CA ALA A 709 -10.04 10.39 -2.27
C ALA A 709 -11.51 10.57 -1.84
N LEU A 710 -11.82 11.60 -1.02
CA LEU A 710 -13.18 11.95 -0.63
C LEU A 710 -14.12 12.13 -1.84
N ALA A 711 -13.61 12.60 -2.98
CA ALA A 711 -14.39 12.73 -4.21
C ALA A 711 -14.95 11.37 -4.68
N GLY A 712 -14.12 10.33 -4.71
CA GLY A 712 -14.53 8.97 -5.04
C GLY A 712 -15.41 8.34 -3.96
N ILE A 713 -15.15 8.61 -2.67
CA ILE A 713 -16.01 8.18 -1.56
C ILE A 713 -17.43 8.77 -1.73
N GLY A 714 -17.53 10.07 -1.96
CA GLY A 714 -18.81 10.77 -2.19
C GLY A 714 -19.55 10.23 -3.42
N ASN A 715 -18.84 10.04 -4.55
CA ASN A 715 -19.40 9.41 -5.74
C ASN A 715 -19.89 7.98 -5.47
N SER A 716 -19.10 7.16 -4.76
CA SER A 716 -19.43 5.77 -4.46
C SER A 716 -20.64 5.65 -3.52
N SER A 717 -20.72 6.52 -2.50
CA SER A 717 -21.87 6.63 -1.59
C SER A 717 -23.14 7.08 -2.33
N ALA A 718 -23.04 8.15 -3.13
CA ALA A 718 -24.16 8.67 -3.91
C ALA A 718 -24.67 7.66 -4.96
N ASN A 719 -23.80 6.80 -5.50
CA ASN A 719 -24.15 5.77 -6.49
C ASN A 719 -24.51 4.41 -5.90
N ASN A 720 -24.13 4.12 -4.65
CA ASN A 720 -24.19 2.81 -3.98
C ASN A 720 -23.31 1.74 -4.65
N PHE A 721 -22.02 2.06 -4.82
CA PHE A 721 -21.02 1.13 -5.31
C PHE A 721 -20.11 0.64 -4.15
N PRO A 722 -19.58 -0.59 -4.20
CA PRO A 722 -18.69 -1.10 -3.16
C PRO A 722 -17.25 -0.60 -3.39
N LEU A 723 -16.77 0.29 -2.51
CA LEU A 723 -15.42 0.84 -2.48
C LEU A 723 -14.77 0.56 -1.11
N LEU A 724 -13.59 -0.06 -1.08
CA LEU A 724 -12.73 -0.13 0.10
C LEU A 724 -11.60 0.87 -0.09
N VAL A 725 -11.52 1.89 0.77
CA VAL A 725 -10.39 2.83 0.82
C VAL A 725 -9.47 2.42 1.96
N LEU A 726 -8.19 2.24 1.63
CA LEU A 726 -7.09 2.10 2.56
C LEU A 726 -6.27 3.39 2.48
N ALA A 727 -5.97 4.02 3.61
CA ALA A 727 -5.03 5.13 3.64
C ALA A 727 -4.00 4.97 4.74
N GLY A 728 -2.76 5.36 4.44
CA GLY A 728 -1.73 5.54 5.45
C GLY A 728 -2.09 6.70 6.38
N SER A 729 -1.52 6.72 7.59
CA SER A 729 -1.62 7.87 8.49
C SER A 729 -0.33 8.07 9.30
N ALA A 730 -0.22 9.22 9.99
CA ALA A 730 0.89 9.51 10.88
C ALA A 730 0.98 8.47 12.01
N GLU A 731 2.19 8.26 12.55
CA GLU A 731 2.43 7.28 13.62
C GLU A 731 1.50 7.46 14.82
N THR A 732 1.09 6.35 15.45
CA THR A 732 0.23 6.40 16.65
C THR A 732 0.82 7.23 17.79
N THR A 733 2.16 7.25 17.90
CA THR A 733 2.89 8.04 18.92
C THR A 733 2.96 9.54 18.59
N ALA A 734 2.66 9.95 17.35
CA ALA A 734 2.88 11.30 16.85
C ALA A 734 1.62 12.21 16.88
N VAL A 735 0.45 11.65 17.18
CA VAL A 735 -0.83 12.37 17.22
C VAL A 735 -0.80 13.56 18.19
N THR A 736 -1.50 14.65 17.83
CA THR A 736 -1.54 15.98 18.44
C THR A 736 -0.28 16.85 18.31
N LYS A 737 0.76 16.38 17.61
CA LYS A 737 2.04 17.11 17.49
C LYS A 737 2.16 17.95 16.21
N GLY A 738 1.22 17.84 15.27
CA GLY A 738 1.36 18.42 13.93
C GLY A 738 2.26 17.56 13.04
N ALA A 739 2.13 16.24 13.15
CA ALA A 739 2.96 15.27 12.44
C ALA A 739 2.75 15.31 10.92
N PHE A 740 3.65 14.65 10.17
CA PHE A 740 3.56 14.60 8.70
C PHE A 740 2.22 14.02 8.25
N GLN A 741 1.44 14.84 7.53
CA GLN A 741 0.08 14.51 7.07
C GLN A 741 -0.90 14.09 8.19
N GLU A 742 -0.71 14.58 9.42
CA GLU A 742 -1.58 14.26 10.56
C GLU A 742 -3.05 14.65 10.30
N MET A 743 -3.96 13.68 10.48
CA MET A 743 -5.40 13.86 10.29
C MET A 743 -6.19 12.83 11.11
N ASP A 744 -7.29 13.24 11.73
CA ASP A 744 -8.33 12.31 12.18
C ASP A 744 -9.24 11.91 11.00
N ALA A 745 -8.69 11.07 10.13
CA ALA A 745 -9.40 10.58 8.95
C ALA A 745 -10.60 9.69 9.32
N VAL A 746 -10.59 9.03 10.48
CA VAL A 746 -11.69 8.16 10.93
C VAL A 746 -12.91 9.00 11.31
N SER A 747 -12.76 10.02 12.16
CA SER A 747 -13.88 10.92 12.50
C SER A 747 -14.38 11.67 11.27
N PHE A 748 -13.48 12.08 10.38
CA PHE A 748 -13.81 12.79 9.13
C PHE A 748 -14.58 11.92 8.13
N LEU A 749 -14.22 10.64 7.94
CA LEU A 749 -14.86 9.76 6.96
C LEU A 749 -16.03 8.93 7.52
N THR A 750 -16.22 8.85 8.83
CA THR A 750 -17.39 8.21 9.45
C THR A 750 -18.74 8.66 8.86
N PRO A 751 -19.05 9.96 8.70
CA PRO A 751 -20.32 10.39 8.08
C PRO A 751 -20.42 10.17 6.55
N HIS A 752 -19.34 9.72 5.91
CA HIS A 752 -19.25 9.55 4.45
C HIS A 752 -19.12 8.09 4.00
N THR A 753 -18.94 7.17 4.95
CA THR A 753 -18.71 5.74 4.72
C THR A 753 -19.70 4.87 5.50
N LYS A 754 -19.81 3.59 5.16
CA LYS A 754 -20.57 2.60 5.93
C LYS A 754 -19.82 2.10 7.17
N PHE A 755 -18.50 2.29 7.19
CA PHE A 755 -17.58 1.84 8.22
C PHE A 755 -16.24 2.56 8.03
N ALA A 756 -15.70 3.12 9.10
CA ALA A 756 -14.37 3.73 9.18
C ALA A 756 -13.69 3.20 10.45
N VAL A 757 -12.41 2.80 10.36
CA VAL A 757 -11.65 2.26 11.50
C VAL A 757 -10.16 2.58 11.34
N ARG A 758 -9.42 2.68 12.44
CA ARG A 758 -7.96 2.74 12.48
C ARG A 758 -7.41 1.42 13.02
N THR A 759 -6.34 0.89 12.42
CA THR A 759 -5.63 -0.27 12.98
C THR A 759 -4.78 0.15 14.16
N THR A 760 -4.97 -0.51 15.32
CA THR A 760 -4.26 -0.20 16.58
C THR A 760 -3.10 -1.14 16.90
N SER A 761 -3.01 -2.27 16.19
CA SER A 761 -1.93 -3.26 16.30
C SER A 761 -1.89 -4.10 15.02
N LEU A 762 -0.76 -4.80 14.81
CA LEU A 762 -0.57 -5.73 13.69
C LEU A 762 -1.61 -6.86 13.69
N ASP A 763 -1.88 -7.45 14.86
CA ASP A 763 -2.87 -8.52 15.03
C ASP A 763 -4.28 -8.12 14.55
N PHE A 764 -4.63 -6.84 14.69
CA PHE A 764 -5.94 -6.32 14.31
C PHE A 764 -6.07 -5.99 12.81
N VAL A 765 -4.97 -5.90 12.06
CA VAL A 765 -4.95 -5.55 10.62
C VAL A 765 -5.89 -6.44 9.81
N ASN A 766 -5.76 -7.76 9.93
CA ASN A 766 -6.60 -8.70 9.19
C ASN A 766 -8.09 -8.49 9.51
N GLY A 767 -8.43 -8.36 10.79
CA GLY A 767 -9.79 -8.12 11.26
C GLY A 767 -10.37 -6.80 10.73
N ALA A 768 -9.60 -5.71 10.77
CA ALA A 768 -10.02 -4.40 10.28
C ALA A 768 -10.31 -4.41 8.77
N VAL A 769 -9.37 -4.87 7.95
CA VAL A 769 -9.48 -4.90 6.48
C VAL A 769 -10.61 -5.85 6.03
N LYS A 770 -10.71 -7.04 6.63
CA LYS A 770 -11.77 -8.02 6.36
C LYS A 770 -13.15 -7.51 6.75
N ASN A 771 -13.30 -6.85 7.89
CA ASN A 771 -14.58 -6.27 8.32
C ASN A 771 -14.99 -5.06 7.47
N ALA A 772 -14.04 -4.23 7.02
CA ALA A 772 -14.31 -3.18 6.05
C ALA A 772 -14.76 -3.76 4.70
N TYR A 773 -14.02 -4.73 4.15
CA TYR A 773 -14.37 -5.45 2.91
C TYR A 773 -15.77 -6.09 2.99
N ARG A 774 -16.08 -6.78 4.10
CA ARG A 774 -17.41 -7.33 4.37
C ARG A 774 -18.49 -6.25 4.43
N THR A 775 -18.26 -5.16 5.15
CA THR A 775 -19.26 -4.09 5.32
C THR A 775 -19.47 -3.31 4.03
N CYS A 776 -18.47 -3.22 3.16
CA CYS A 776 -18.51 -2.57 1.86
C CYS A 776 -19.66 -3.11 0.97
N TRP A 777 -19.69 -4.42 0.74
CA TRP A 777 -20.66 -5.07 -0.16
C TRP A 777 -21.89 -5.74 0.51
N TYR A 778 -21.92 -5.96 1.83
CA TYR A 778 -23.11 -6.52 2.50
C TYR A 778 -24.28 -5.51 2.58
N GLY A 779 -25.50 -5.98 2.32
CA GLY A 779 -26.69 -5.14 2.24
C GLY A 779 -26.68 -4.25 1.00
N ARG A 780 -27.09 -2.98 1.12
CA ARG A 780 -26.86 -1.99 0.06
C ARG A 780 -25.36 -1.63 -0.01
N PRO A 781 -24.68 -1.73 -1.17
CA PRO A 781 -23.26 -1.43 -1.26
C PRO A 781 -22.93 0.06 -1.01
N GLY A 782 -21.72 0.32 -0.54
CA GLY A 782 -21.20 1.69 -0.33
C GLY A 782 -19.73 1.70 0.07
N PRO A 783 -19.12 2.89 0.22
CA PRO A 783 -17.72 3.02 0.58
C PRO A 783 -17.44 2.65 2.04
N THR A 784 -16.22 2.19 2.30
CA THR A 784 -15.67 1.87 3.63
C THR A 784 -14.21 2.31 3.70
N PHE A 785 -13.70 2.53 4.91
CA PHE A 785 -12.38 3.11 5.15
C PHE A 785 -11.59 2.36 6.22
N VAL A 786 -10.30 2.15 5.97
CA VAL A 786 -9.31 1.70 6.96
C VAL A 786 -8.13 2.66 6.96
N ASP A 787 -7.85 3.22 8.13
CA ASP A 787 -6.70 4.06 8.45
C ASP A 787 -5.57 3.19 9.01
N LEU A 788 -4.38 3.33 8.43
CA LEU A 788 -3.22 2.46 8.61
C LEU A 788 -2.02 3.32 9.07
N PRO A 789 -1.75 3.46 10.37
CA PRO A 789 -0.63 4.25 10.88
C PRO A 789 0.73 3.73 10.40
N ALA A 790 1.67 4.63 10.13
CA ALA A 790 3.00 4.30 9.61
C ALA A 790 3.75 3.24 10.46
N ASP A 791 3.65 3.35 11.79
CA ASP A 791 4.21 2.41 12.77
C ASP A 791 3.52 1.03 12.75
N ILE A 792 2.29 0.94 12.25
CA ILE A 792 1.60 -0.33 12.01
C ILE A 792 1.96 -0.91 10.64
N ILE A 793 2.28 -0.09 9.64
CA ILE A 793 2.71 -0.58 8.31
C ILE A 793 4.15 -1.13 8.40
N GLN A 794 5.06 -0.36 8.99
CA GLN A 794 6.48 -0.70 9.16
C GLN A 794 6.73 -1.62 10.35
N GLY A 795 5.74 -1.79 11.23
CA GLY A 795 5.82 -2.66 12.39
C GLY A 795 6.11 -4.12 12.02
N LYS A 796 7.00 -4.75 12.79
CA LYS A 796 7.33 -6.18 12.66
C LYS A 796 6.45 -7.01 13.61
N ALA A 797 5.90 -8.11 13.11
CA ALA A 797 5.05 -9.00 13.90
C ALA A 797 5.83 -9.70 15.03
N ALA A 798 5.12 -10.38 15.94
CA ALA A 798 5.78 -11.25 16.91
C ALA A 798 6.46 -12.44 16.20
N PRO A 799 7.62 -12.94 16.68
CA PRO A 799 8.19 -14.19 16.19
C PRO A 799 7.17 -15.34 16.26
N GLY A 800 7.01 -16.07 15.16
CA GLY A 800 5.98 -17.13 15.05
C GLY A 800 4.57 -16.63 14.73
N PHE A 801 4.33 -15.33 14.56
CA PHE A 801 3.04 -14.83 14.05
C PHE A 801 2.71 -15.44 12.68
N ARG A 802 1.45 -15.82 12.51
CA ARG A 802 0.88 -16.35 11.27
C ARG A 802 -0.52 -15.77 11.09
N LEU A 803 -0.84 -15.38 9.85
CA LEU A 803 -2.21 -14.99 9.52
C LEU A 803 -3.15 -16.20 9.53
N PRO A 804 -4.46 -16.01 9.78
CA PRO A 804 -5.46 -17.05 9.61
C PRO A 804 -5.44 -17.59 8.17
N ALA A 805 -5.57 -18.92 8.00
CA ALA A 805 -5.51 -19.57 6.68
C ALA A 805 -6.47 -18.90 5.66
N PRO A 806 -6.11 -18.80 4.37
CA PRO A 806 -6.81 -17.95 3.40
C PRO A 806 -8.32 -18.21 3.30
N GLU A 807 -8.75 -19.47 3.41
CA GLU A 807 -10.15 -19.90 3.41
C GLU A 807 -10.96 -19.27 4.55
N THR A 808 -10.30 -18.99 5.68
CA THR A 808 -10.90 -18.34 6.83
C THR A 808 -10.94 -16.81 6.67
N THR A 809 -10.05 -16.22 5.88
CA THR A 809 -10.00 -14.78 5.58
C THR A 809 -11.01 -14.38 4.49
N LEU A 810 -11.23 -15.25 3.50
CA LEU A 810 -12.19 -15.04 2.41
C LEU A 810 -13.59 -14.65 2.92
N VAL A 811 -14.16 -13.58 2.37
CA VAL A 811 -15.52 -13.15 2.69
C VAL A 811 -16.51 -13.77 1.70
N ALA A 812 -17.45 -14.57 2.23
CA ALA A 812 -18.55 -15.13 1.45
C ALA A 812 -19.44 -14.04 0.82
N ALA A 813 -20.14 -14.37 -0.26
CA ALA A 813 -21.05 -13.44 -0.92
C ALA A 813 -22.17 -12.94 0.03
N PRO A 814 -22.67 -11.70 -0.14
CA PRO A 814 -23.80 -11.19 0.63
C PRO A 814 -25.04 -12.10 0.51
N PRO A 815 -25.75 -12.40 1.62
CA PRO A 815 -26.95 -13.22 1.59
C PRO A 815 -28.08 -12.50 0.82
N ARG A 816 -28.68 -13.20 -0.14
CA ARG A 816 -29.80 -12.71 -0.95
C ARG A 816 -31.12 -13.03 -0.25
N THR A 817 -31.98 -12.03 -0.08
CA THR A 817 -33.29 -12.18 0.59
C THR A 817 -34.44 -12.19 -0.42
N ALA A 818 -35.42 -13.06 -0.22
CA ALA A 818 -36.68 -13.02 -0.95
C ALA A 818 -37.63 -11.97 -0.36
N GLY A 819 -38.56 -11.45 -1.17
CA GLY A 819 -39.60 -10.53 -0.71
C GLY A 819 -40.70 -11.24 0.08
N ASP A 820 -41.37 -10.49 0.96
CA ASP A 820 -42.55 -10.97 1.69
C ASP A 820 -43.66 -11.47 0.74
N PRO A 821 -44.14 -12.73 0.87
CA PRO A 821 -45.21 -13.27 0.03
C PRO A 821 -46.51 -12.46 0.02
N ALA A 822 -46.86 -11.74 1.09
CA ALA A 822 -48.05 -10.88 1.09
C ALA A 822 -47.83 -9.64 0.19
N SER A 823 -46.67 -9.01 0.29
CA SER A 823 -46.25 -7.88 -0.56
C SER A 823 -46.10 -8.29 -2.03
N ILE A 824 -45.54 -9.48 -2.31
CA ILE A 824 -45.53 -10.09 -3.66
C ILE A 824 -46.98 -10.27 -4.17
N SER A 825 -47.88 -10.82 -3.36
CA SER A 825 -49.28 -11.04 -3.76
C SER A 825 -50.00 -9.73 -4.09
N LYS A 826 -49.79 -8.68 -3.28
CA LYS A 826 -50.33 -7.32 -3.50
C LYS A 826 -49.77 -6.69 -4.79
N ALA A 827 -48.48 -6.86 -5.07
CA ALA A 827 -47.87 -6.40 -6.32
C ALA A 827 -48.44 -7.14 -7.54
N VAL A 828 -48.64 -8.46 -7.45
CA VAL A 828 -49.23 -9.30 -8.51
C VAL A 828 -50.68 -8.91 -8.81
N GLU A 829 -51.49 -8.63 -7.79
CA GLU A 829 -52.86 -8.13 -7.96
C GLU A 829 -52.89 -6.77 -8.68
N LEU A 830 -52.01 -5.84 -8.28
CA LEU A 830 -51.89 -4.53 -8.94
C LEU A 830 -51.44 -4.64 -10.39
N LEU A 831 -50.45 -5.48 -10.70
CA LEU A 831 -50.00 -5.72 -12.07
C LEU A 831 -51.11 -6.35 -12.93
N ARG A 832 -51.86 -7.32 -12.38
CA ARG A 832 -53.01 -7.96 -13.06
C ARG A 832 -54.18 -7.01 -13.33
N THR A 833 -54.32 -5.93 -12.55
CA THR A 833 -55.42 -4.96 -12.66
C THR A 833 -55.02 -3.63 -13.32
N ALA A 834 -53.73 -3.45 -13.65
CA ALA A 834 -53.20 -2.26 -14.31
C ALA A 834 -53.72 -2.08 -15.75
N ARG A 835 -54.11 -0.85 -16.11
CA ARG A 835 -54.48 -0.50 -17.50
C ARG A 835 -53.28 -0.02 -18.31
N SER A 836 -52.29 0.55 -17.64
CA SER A 836 -51.04 1.10 -18.18
C SER A 836 -49.83 0.72 -17.30
N PRO A 837 -49.51 -0.58 -17.15
CA PRO A 837 -48.35 -1.01 -16.37
C PRO A 837 -47.04 -0.58 -17.04
N LEU A 838 -46.03 -0.25 -16.23
CA LEU A 838 -44.68 0.10 -16.68
C LEU A 838 -43.63 -0.52 -15.76
N LEU A 839 -42.57 -1.12 -16.32
CA LEU A 839 -41.37 -1.48 -15.56
C LEU A 839 -40.34 -0.36 -15.62
N ILE A 840 -39.61 -0.10 -14.54
CA ILE A 840 -38.44 0.79 -14.53
C ILE A 840 -37.22 -0.01 -14.06
N VAL A 841 -36.19 -0.06 -14.91
CA VAL A 841 -35.00 -0.90 -14.69
C VAL A 841 -33.81 -0.04 -14.24
N GLY A 842 -33.42 -0.23 -12.98
CA GLY A 842 -32.34 0.50 -12.32
C GLY A 842 -30.96 -0.10 -12.53
N LYS A 843 -29.92 0.69 -12.27
CA LYS A 843 -28.54 0.17 -12.15
C LYS A 843 -28.38 -0.82 -10.99
N GLY A 844 -29.26 -0.80 -9.99
CA GLY A 844 -29.30 -1.82 -8.94
C GLY A 844 -29.60 -3.21 -9.50
N ALA A 845 -30.47 -3.31 -10.50
CA ALA A 845 -30.74 -4.56 -11.21
C ALA A 845 -29.52 -5.04 -12.02
N ALA A 846 -28.79 -4.11 -12.64
CA ALA A 846 -27.53 -4.39 -13.33
C ALA A 846 -26.43 -4.88 -12.36
N TYR A 847 -26.33 -4.29 -11.17
CA TYR A 847 -25.40 -4.73 -10.13
C TYR A 847 -25.75 -6.13 -9.61
N ALA A 848 -27.03 -6.37 -9.29
CA ALA A 848 -27.58 -7.63 -8.77
C ALA A 848 -27.63 -8.79 -9.80
N ARG A 849 -27.10 -8.60 -11.01
CA ARG A 849 -27.05 -9.60 -12.09
C ARG A 849 -28.44 -10.13 -12.51
N ALA A 850 -29.47 -9.31 -12.35
CA ALA A 850 -30.87 -9.70 -12.55
C ALA A 850 -31.34 -9.66 -14.02
N GLU A 851 -30.44 -9.40 -14.99
CA GLU A 851 -30.77 -9.28 -16.42
C GLU A 851 -31.63 -10.44 -16.97
N SER A 852 -31.27 -11.70 -16.70
CA SER A 852 -31.96 -12.86 -17.27
C SER A 852 -33.43 -12.94 -16.82
N VAL A 853 -33.68 -12.81 -15.52
CA VAL A 853 -35.03 -12.94 -14.94
C VAL A 853 -35.89 -11.70 -15.24
N ILE A 854 -35.28 -10.51 -15.39
CA ILE A 854 -36.00 -9.30 -15.82
C ILE A 854 -36.35 -9.35 -17.31
N CYS A 855 -35.49 -9.92 -18.17
CA CYS A 855 -35.85 -10.19 -19.56
C CYS A 855 -37.04 -11.17 -19.62
N GLN A 856 -36.99 -12.28 -18.88
CA GLN A 856 -38.10 -13.22 -18.78
C GLN A 856 -39.39 -12.55 -18.27
N LEU A 857 -39.30 -11.64 -17.30
CA LEU A 857 -40.47 -10.87 -16.82
C LEU A 857 -41.08 -10.00 -17.93
N VAL A 858 -40.26 -9.29 -18.72
CA VAL A 858 -40.72 -8.50 -19.87
C VAL A 858 -41.34 -9.39 -20.95
N GLU A 859 -40.69 -10.50 -21.30
CA GLU A 859 -41.14 -11.43 -22.35
C GLU A 859 -42.42 -12.18 -21.97
N GLN A 860 -42.53 -12.65 -20.72
CA GLN A 860 -43.72 -13.30 -20.18
C GLN A 860 -44.88 -12.31 -20.09
N THR A 861 -44.69 -11.19 -19.40
CA THR A 861 -45.79 -10.27 -19.07
C THR A 861 -46.17 -9.33 -20.22
N GLN A 862 -45.29 -9.09 -21.18
CA GLN A 862 -45.46 -8.08 -22.25
C GLN A 862 -45.70 -6.64 -21.73
N ILE A 863 -45.23 -6.34 -20.51
CA ILE A 863 -45.27 -4.98 -19.94
C ILE A 863 -44.13 -4.12 -20.56
N PRO A 864 -44.39 -2.87 -21.00
CA PRO A 864 -43.34 -1.96 -21.45
C PRO A 864 -42.36 -1.60 -20.33
N PHE A 865 -41.08 -1.41 -20.67
CA PHE A 865 -40.02 -1.10 -19.71
C PHE A 865 -39.28 0.20 -20.04
N LEU A 866 -38.74 0.86 -19.03
CA LEU A 866 -37.95 2.07 -19.14
C LEU A 866 -36.62 1.90 -18.38
N PRO A 867 -35.47 1.78 -19.06
CA PRO A 867 -34.18 1.73 -18.39
C PRO A 867 -33.77 3.11 -17.86
N THR A 868 -33.13 3.12 -16.69
CA THR A 868 -32.32 4.25 -16.19
C THR A 868 -30.98 4.33 -16.95
N PRO A 869 -30.19 5.43 -16.84
CA PRO A 869 -28.98 5.63 -17.65
C PRO A 869 -27.99 4.44 -17.64
N MET A 870 -27.61 3.95 -16.45
CA MET A 870 -26.76 2.77 -16.27
C MET A 870 -27.56 1.45 -16.16
N GLY A 871 -28.90 1.50 -16.30
CA GLY A 871 -29.78 0.33 -16.43
C GLY A 871 -30.05 -0.09 -17.88
N LYS A 872 -29.58 0.68 -18.88
CA LYS A 872 -29.59 0.29 -20.30
C LYS A 872 -28.88 -1.05 -20.49
N GLY A 873 -29.45 -1.92 -21.33
CA GLY A 873 -28.92 -3.24 -21.63
C GLY A 873 -29.19 -4.34 -20.59
N VAL A 874 -29.77 -4.03 -19.41
CA VAL A 874 -30.28 -5.08 -18.48
C VAL A 874 -31.45 -5.83 -19.09
N VAL A 875 -32.29 -5.11 -19.84
CA VAL A 875 -33.09 -5.64 -20.94
C VAL A 875 -32.53 -4.97 -22.20
N PRO A 876 -32.35 -5.69 -23.33
CA PRO A 876 -31.76 -5.12 -24.53
C PRO A 876 -32.47 -3.86 -25.03
N ASP A 877 -31.74 -2.78 -25.34
CA ASP A 877 -32.35 -1.54 -25.82
C ASP A 877 -33.12 -1.75 -27.14
N SER A 878 -32.74 -2.74 -27.96
CA SER A 878 -33.46 -3.11 -29.19
C SER A 878 -34.76 -3.88 -28.96
N HIS A 879 -35.12 -4.21 -27.72
CA HIS A 879 -36.35 -4.95 -27.43
C HIS A 879 -37.59 -4.07 -27.70
N PRO A 880 -38.63 -4.55 -28.43
CA PRO A 880 -39.72 -3.72 -28.94
C PRO A 880 -40.61 -3.08 -27.86
N LEU A 881 -40.51 -3.54 -26.61
CA LEU A 881 -41.20 -2.96 -25.46
C LEU A 881 -40.39 -1.87 -24.71
N ASN A 882 -39.25 -1.42 -25.25
CA ASN A 882 -38.44 -0.33 -24.68
C ASN A 882 -39.13 1.03 -24.86
N ALA A 883 -39.58 1.61 -23.75
CA ALA A 883 -40.26 2.89 -23.70
C ALA A 883 -39.32 4.12 -23.65
N SER A 884 -37.99 3.96 -23.79
CA SER A 884 -37.03 5.08 -23.76
C SER A 884 -37.39 6.22 -24.71
N SER A 885 -37.66 5.92 -25.99
CA SER A 885 -38.10 6.89 -27.01
C SER A 885 -39.43 7.57 -26.67
N ALA A 886 -40.20 7.00 -25.74
CA ALA A 886 -41.50 7.46 -25.29
C ALA A 886 -41.54 7.87 -23.79
N ARG A 887 -40.39 8.04 -23.12
CA ARG A 887 -40.26 8.23 -21.64
C ARG A 887 -41.31 9.17 -21.04
N SER A 888 -41.50 10.34 -21.64
CA SER A 888 -42.44 11.36 -21.14
C SER A 888 -43.92 11.00 -21.30
N ALA A 889 -44.26 10.09 -22.25
CA ALA A 889 -45.59 9.51 -22.34
C ALA A 889 -45.75 8.35 -21.35
N ALA A 890 -44.74 7.49 -21.21
CA ALA A 890 -44.75 6.38 -20.27
C ALA A 890 -45.01 6.82 -18.82
N LEU A 891 -44.16 7.71 -18.27
CA LEU A 891 -44.29 8.17 -16.88
C LEU A 891 -45.61 8.93 -16.62
N LYS A 892 -46.08 9.71 -17.61
CA LYS A 892 -47.31 10.51 -17.49
C LYS A 892 -48.60 9.70 -17.58
N HIS A 893 -48.59 8.56 -18.26
CA HIS A 893 -49.80 7.76 -18.54
C HIS A 893 -49.83 6.39 -17.87
N ALA A 894 -48.76 5.95 -17.22
CA ALA A 894 -48.75 4.75 -16.39
C ALA A 894 -49.69 4.88 -15.16
N ASP A 895 -50.29 3.78 -14.74
CA ASP A 895 -51.16 3.69 -13.56
C ASP A 895 -50.62 2.73 -12.48
N VAL A 896 -49.83 1.73 -12.87
CA VAL A 896 -49.00 0.91 -11.97
C VAL A 896 -47.57 0.90 -12.50
N VAL A 897 -46.59 1.16 -11.65
CA VAL A 897 -45.16 1.19 -12.03
C VAL A 897 -44.36 0.29 -11.09
N LEU A 898 -43.69 -0.73 -11.65
CA LEU A 898 -42.78 -1.60 -10.90
C LEU A 898 -41.34 -1.13 -11.10
N VAL A 899 -40.71 -0.67 -10.01
CA VAL A 899 -39.37 -0.08 -10.00
C VAL A 899 -38.38 -1.10 -9.44
N LEU A 900 -37.43 -1.54 -10.27
CA LEU A 900 -36.47 -2.60 -9.94
C LEU A 900 -35.06 -2.00 -9.75
N GLY A 901 -34.62 -1.83 -8.49
CA GLY A 901 -33.27 -1.35 -8.18
C GLY A 901 -32.97 0.09 -8.63
N ALA A 902 -34.00 0.95 -8.68
CA ALA A 902 -33.88 2.37 -8.96
C ALA A 902 -34.54 3.21 -7.85
N ARG A 903 -33.93 4.36 -7.55
CA ARG A 903 -34.42 5.31 -6.56
C ARG A 903 -35.31 6.36 -7.23
N LEU A 904 -36.41 6.75 -6.57
CA LEU A 904 -37.26 7.87 -6.99
C LEU A 904 -36.60 9.21 -6.66
N ASN A 905 -35.45 9.49 -7.30
CA ASN A 905 -34.68 10.72 -7.13
C ASN A 905 -34.83 11.66 -8.34
N TRP A 906 -33.97 12.67 -8.46
CA TRP A 906 -34.01 13.67 -9.52
C TRP A 906 -33.99 13.08 -10.95
N ILE A 907 -33.29 11.95 -11.18
CA ILE A 907 -33.25 11.25 -12.49
C ILE A 907 -34.63 10.75 -12.90
N LEU A 908 -35.46 10.40 -11.92
CA LEU A 908 -36.85 9.98 -12.08
C LEU A 908 -37.85 11.09 -11.71
N HIS A 909 -37.44 12.35 -11.59
CA HIS A 909 -38.31 13.47 -11.17
C HIS A 909 -39.10 13.16 -9.89
N PHE A 910 -38.46 12.48 -8.93
CA PHE A 910 -39.01 12.09 -7.62
C PHE A 910 -40.26 11.16 -7.65
N GLY A 911 -40.66 10.68 -8.83
CA GLY A 911 -41.95 10.01 -9.01
C GLY A 911 -43.15 10.97 -9.13
N GLU A 912 -42.90 12.28 -9.21
CA GLU A 912 -43.90 13.31 -8.92
C GLU A 912 -44.58 13.91 -10.18
N PRO A 913 -45.86 14.33 -10.07
CA PRO A 913 -46.53 15.15 -11.08
C PRO A 913 -45.85 16.51 -11.29
N PRO A 914 -45.98 17.17 -12.46
CA PRO A 914 -46.73 16.76 -13.64
C PRO A 914 -45.91 15.88 -14.62
N LYS A 915 -44.70 15.45 -14.23
CA LYS A 915 -43.86 14.54 -15.03
C LYS A 915 -44.43 13.10 -14.99
N TRP A 916 -44.98 12.72 -13.84
CA TRP A 916 -45.69 11.45 -13.62
C TRP A 916 -47.21 11.61 -13.59
N SER A 917 -47.91 10.49 -13.76
CA SER A 917 -49.35 10.37 -13.47
C SER A 917 -49.62 10.58 -11.97
N PRO A 918 -50.51 11.51 -11.57
CA PRO A 918 -50.91 11.70 -10.16
C PRO A 918 -51.78 10.55 -9.61
N ARG A 919 -51.92 9.46 -10.38
CA ARG A 919 -52.63 8.23 -9.98
C ARG A 919 -51.74 6.98 -10.08
N ALA A 920 -50.42 7.15 -10.32
CA ALA A 920 -49.50 6.04 -10.39
C ALA A 920 -49.34 5.36 -9.02
N LYS A 921 -49.62 4.06 -8.96
CA LYS A 921 -49.23 3.20 -7.83
C LYS A 921 -47.81 2.68 -8.09
N ILE A 922 -46.84 3.10 -7.28
CA ILE A 922 -45.45 2.70 -7.47
C ILE A 922 -45.13 1.52 -6.54
N ILE A 923 -44.81 0.38 -7.13
CA ILE A 923 -44.27 -0.81 -6.46
C ILE A 923 -42.74 -0.69 -6.52
N GLN A 924 -42.07 -0.75 -5.38
CA GLN A 924 -40.64 -0.43 -5.26
C GLN A 924 -39.84 -1.63 -4.73
N VAL A 925 -38.92 -2.17 -5.53
CA VAL A 925 -38.03 -3.28 -5.16
C VAL A 925 -36.61 -2.75 -4.92
N ASP A 926 -36.15 -2.84 -3.68
CA ASP A 926 -34.79 -2.48 -3.26
C ASP A 926 -34.34 -3.36 -2.08
N ILE A 927 -33.03 -3.49 -1.85
CA ILE A 927 -32.47 -4.19 -0.69
C ILE A 927 -32.39 -3.28 0.55
N CYS A 928 -32.52 -1.97 0.36
CA CYS A 928 -32.42 -0.93 1.37
C CYS A 928 -33.79 -0.59 1.95
N ALA A 929 -34.10 -1.07 3.15
CA ALA A 929 -35.38 -0.82 3.83
C ALA A 929 -35.65 0.69 3.99
N GLU A 930 -34.62 1.48 4.24
CA GLU A 930 -34.69 2.93 4.46
C GLU A 930 -35.01 3.71 3.18
N GLU A 931 -34.94 3.10 1.99
CA GLU A 931 -35.30 3.71 0.70
C GLU A 931 -36.80 3.53 0.37
N ILE A 932 -37.45 2.55 0.98
CA ILE A 932 -38.84 2.20 0.71
C ILE A 932 -39.77 3.33 1.15
N GLY A 933 -40.64 3.78 0.23
CA GLY A 933 -41.60 4.83 0.51
C GLY A 933 -41.04 6.26 0.53
N ARG A 934 -39.82 6.48 -0.01
CA ARG A 934 -39.30 7.84 -0.24
C ARG A 934 -39.99 8.53 -1.43
N ASN A 935 -40.05 9.86 -1.36
CA ASN A 935 -40.67 10.72 -2.38
C ASN A 935 -42.11 10.27 -2.72
N ALA A 936 -42.45 10.05 -3.99
CA ALA A 936 -43.78 9.56 -4.38
C ALA A 936 -43.99 8.03 -4.20
N GLY A 937 -43.01 7.32 -3.63
CA GLY A 937 -43.17 5.92 -3.24
C GLY A 937 -44.11 5.77 -2.04
N THR A 938 -44.69 4.59 -1.85
CA THR A 938 -45.50 4.29 -0.65
C THR A 938 -44.99 3.03 0.03
N ALA A 939 -44.83 3.07 1.35
CA ALA A 939 -44.21 1.97 2.10
C ALA A 939 -44.98 0.64 1.95
N GLU A 940 -46.32 0.69 1.87
CA GLU A 940 -47.14 -0.51 1.68
C GLU A 940 -47.03 -1.19 0.29
N LEU A 941 -46.29 -0.58 -0.65
CA LEU A 941 -46.00 -1.12 -1.98
C LEU A 941 -44.49 -1.37 -2.17
N GLY A 942 -43.70 -1.23 -1.10
CA GLY A 942 -42.30 -1.63 -1.09
C GLY A 942 -42.17 -3.15 -0.94
N ILE A 943 -41.20 -3.73 -1.65
CA ILE A 943 -40.75 -5.10 -1.47
C ILE A 943 -39.27 -5.02 -1.14
N ILE A 944 -38.92 -5.31 0.12
CA ILE A 944 -37.52 -5.39 0.55
C ILE A 944 -36.98 -6.76 0.11
N GLY A 945 -35.92 -6.77 -0.70
CA GLY A 945 -35.33 -8.03 -1.17
C GLY A 945 -34.26 -7.87 -2.24
N ASP A 946 -33.64 -9.00 -2.57
CA ASP A 946 -32.83 -9.15 -3.78
C ASP A 946 -33.71 -9.05 -5.03
N ILE A 947 -33.29 -8.22 -5.98
CA ILE A 947 -34.08 -7.88 -7.17
C ILE A 947 -34.34 -9.12 -8.05
N GLY A 948 -33.39 -10.06 -8.14
CA GLY A 948 -33.56 -11.29 -8.88
C GLY A 948 -34.60 -12.20 -8.21
N LEU A 949 -34.43 -12.49 -6.91
CA LEU A 949 -35.36 -13.36 -6.16
C LEU A 949 -36.79 -12.79 -6.13
N VAL A 950 -36.95 -11.48 -5.98
CA VAL A 950 -38.26 -10.82 -6.05
C VAL A 950 -38.87 -10.94 -7.45
N VAL A 951 -38.07 -10.85 -8.51
CA VAL A 951 -38.56 -11.05 -9.89
C VAL A 951 -38.94 -12.51 -10.14
N ASP A 952 -38.21 -13.50 -9.60
CA ASP A 952 -38.56 -14.92 -9.66
C ASP A 952 -39.88 -15.23 -8.94
N GLN A 953 -40.10 -14.60 -7.78
CA GLN A 953 -41.39 -14.67 -7.06
C GLN A 953 -42.52 -14.06 -7.88
N LEU A 954 -42.32 -12.88 -8.47
CA LEU A 954 -43.31 -12.23 -9.34
C LEU A 954 -43.62 -13.05 -10.60
N LEU A 955 -42.60 -13.59 -11.28
CA LEU A 955 -42.74 -14.50 -12.43
C LEU A 955 -43.61 -15.71 -12.08
N SER A 956 -43.28 -16.38 -10.97
CA SER A 956 -43.98 -17.57 -10.47
C SER A 956 -45.44 -17.26 -10.12
N SER A 957 -45.69 -16.15 -9.43
CA SER A 957 -47.04 -15.74 -9.01
C SER A 957 -47.91 -15.19 -10.16
N LEU A 958 -47.31 -14.57 -11.18
CA LEU A 958 -48.00 -14.11 -12.39
C LEU A 958 -48.35 -15.28 -13.31
N SER A 959 -47.52 -16.33 -13.33
CA SER A 959 -47.64 -17.54 -14.16
C SER A 959 -47.81 -17.22 -15.65
N ASN A 960 -48.84 -17.72 -16.33
CA ASN A 960 -49.05 -17.46 -17.75
C ASN A 960 -49.72 -16.11 -18.07
N TRP A 961 -49.93 -15.24 -17.06
CA TRP A 961 -50.56 -13.93 -17.27
C TRP A 961 -49.72 -13.02 -18.16
N ARG A 962 -50.40 -12.38 -19.12
CA ARG A 962 -49.85 -11.34 -19.99
C ARG A 962 -50.70 -10.08 -19.88
N TYR A 963 -50.06 -8.92 -19.96
CA TYR A 963 -50.72 -7.64 -20.11
C TYR A 963 -51.45 -7.59 -21.46
N ALA A 964 -52.78 -7.66 -21.40
CA ALA A 964 -53.66 -7.52 -22.56
C ALA A 964 -54.42 -6.18 -22.44
N PRO A 965 -54.07 -5.15 -23.23
CA PRO A 965 -54.76 -3.86 -23.17
C PRO A 965 -56.23 -4.02 -23.61
N SER A 966 -57.17 -3.56 -22.77
CA SER A 966 -58.61 -3.58 -23.06
C SER A 966 -58.93 -2.88 -24.38
N PRO A 967 -59.78 -3.41 -25.28
CA PRO A 967 -60.12 -2.75 -26.55
C PRO A 967 -60.71 -1.33 -26.43
N ILE A 968 -61.20 -0.95 -25.24
CA ILE A 968 -61.82 0.37 -24.98
C ILE A 968 -60.82 1.35 -24.35
N ASP A 969 -60.02 0.91 -23.38
CA ASP A 969 -59.04 1.75 -22.66
C ASP A 969 -57.61 1.67 -23.21
N GLY A 970 -57.33 0.68 -24.07
CA GLY A 970 -56.02 0.14 -24.40
C GLY A 970 -55.10 1.01 -25.26
N ARG A 971 -55.23 2.34 -25.18
CA ARG A 971 -54.40 3.28 -25.91
C ARG A 971 -52.96 3.39 -25.39
N PHE A 972 -52.59 2.75 -24.27
CA PHE A 972 -51.24 2.93 -23.71
C PHE A 972 -50.11 2.41 -24.63
N PRO A 973 -50.10 1.15 -25.12
CA PRO A 973 -49.08 0.71 -26.08
C PRO A 973 -49.07 1.53 -27.37
N THR A 974 -50.25 1.87 -27.91
CA THR A 974 -50.37 2.71 -29.11
C THR A 974 -49.79 4.10 -28.91
N LEU A 975 -50.06 4.74 -27.76
CA LEU A 975 -49.52 6.05 -27.38
C LEU A 975 -48.00 6.00 -27.21
N LEU A 976 -47.45 4.92 -26.66
CA LEU A 976 -46.00 4.72 -26.59
C LEU A 976 -45.40 4.59 -28.00
N ALA A 977 -45.99 3.77 -28.88
CA ALA A 977 -45.52 3.59 -30.25
C ALA A 977 -45.62 4.87 -31.09
N GLU A 978 -46.71 5.63 -30.98
CA GLU A 978 -46.88 6.94 -31.63
C GLU A 978 -45.85 7.96 -31.12
N SER A 979 -45.60 8.00 -29.81
CA SER A 979 -44.62 8.89 -29.19
C SER A 979 -43.19 8.52 -29.60
N ALA A 980 -42.84 7.23 -29.55
CA ALA A 980 -41.54 6.71 -29.96
C ALA A 980 -41.27 7.06 -31.44
N LYS A 981 -42.14 6.63 -32.35
CA LYS A 981 -42.03 6.91 -33.80
C LYS A 981 -41.86 8.39 -34.11
N LYS A 982 -42.58 9.27 -33.40
CA LYS A 982 -42.47 10.73 -33.55
C LYS A 982 -41.12 11.27 -33.08
N ASN A 983 -40.63 10.80 -31.93
CA ASN A 983 -39.38 11.27 -31.34
C ASN A 983 -38.15 10.72 -32.09
N GLU A 984 -38.22 9.46 -32.52
CA GLU A 984 -37.22 8.79 -33.36
C GLU A 984 -37.11 9.44 -34.73
N ALA A 985 -38.22 9.69 -35.44
CA ALA A 985 -38.19 10.42 -36.71
C ALA A 985 -37.60 11.83 -36.57
N LYS A 986 -37.84 12.51 -35.43
CA LYS A 986 -37.20 13.81 -35.13
C LYS A 986 -35.69 13.65 -34.89
N ALA A 987 -35.27 12.67 -34.10
CA ALA A 987 -33.86 12.42 -33.80
C ALA A 987 -33.09 12.00 -35.06
N GLN A 988 -33.63 11.07 -35.85
CA GLN A 988 -33.08 10.62 -37.11
C GLN A 988 -32.95 11.77 -38.12
N LYS A 989 -33.94 12.67 -38.22
CA LYS A 989 -33.84 13.86 -39.09
C LYS A 989 -32.69 14.79 -38.69
N ALA A 990 -32.37 14.91 -37.40
CA ALA A 990 -31.22 15.70 -36.94
C ALA A 990 -29.88 14.97 -37.15
N ALA A 991 -29.85 13.66 -36.92
CA ALA A 991 -28.68 12.79 -37.08
C ALA A 991 -28.24 12.60 -38.56
N LEU A 992 -29.19 12.64 -39.49
CA LEU A 992 -28.95 12.48 -40.93
C LEU A 992 -28.84 13.82 -41.70
N LEU A 993 -28.94 14.97 -41.03
CA LEU A 993 -28.69 16.27 -41.67
C LEU A 993 -27.17 16.44 -41.91
N PRO A 994 -26.70 16.54 -43.17
CA PRO A 994 -25.28 16.71 -43.44
C PRO A 994 -24.76 18.07 -42.96
N THR A 995 -23.50 18.10 -42.55
CA THR A 995 -22.82 19.32 -42.12
C THR A 995 -22.43 20.16 -43.35
N SER A 996 -22.78 21.45 -43.34
CA SER A 996 -22.41 22.37 -44.42
C SER A 996 -20.88 22.54 -44.51
N PRO A 997 -20.28 22.64 -45.72
CA PRO A 997 -18.85 22.91 -45.86
C PRO A 997 -18.40 24.13 -45.07
N GLY A 998 -17.28 24.00 -44.34
CA GLY A 998 -16.74 25.06 -43.49
C GLY A 998 -17.54 25.34 -42.19
N SER A 999 -18.61 24.59 -41.90
CA SER A 999 -19.34 24.68 -40.63
C SER A 999 -18.89 23.57 -39.66
N PRO A 1000 -18.90 23.80 -38.33
CA PRO A 1000 -18.61 22.76 -37.36
C PRO A 1000 -19.73 21.71 -37.29
N LEU A 1001 -19.40 20.51 -36.82
CA LEU A 1001 -20.33 19.39 -36.69
C LEU A 1001 -21.45 19.70 -35.68
N THR A 1002 -22.63 19.09 -35.83
CA THR A 1002 -23.63 19.06 -34.74
C THR A 1002 -23.43 17.83 -33.86
N TYR A 1003 -23.76 17.90 -32.57
CA TYR A 1003 -23.71 16.74 -31.66
C TYR A 1003 -24.45 15.51 -32.24
N GLN A 1004 -25.62 15.72 -32.84
CA GLN A 1004 -26.42 14.65 -33.43
C GLN A 1004 -25.74 14.04 -34.66
N ARG A 1005 -25.10 14.87 -35.50
CA ARG A 1005 -24.39 14.40 -36.69
C ARG A 1005 -23.08 13.69 -36.35
N ALA A 1006 -22.27 14.27 -35.45
CA ALA A 1006 -21.04 13.67 -34.96
C ALA A 1006 -21.30 12.28 -34.32
N PHE A 1007 -22.25 12.18 -33.39
CA PHE A 1007 -22.61 10.89 -32.80
C PHE A 1007 -23.22 9.91 -33.80
N GLN A 1008 -23.91 10.36 -34.85
CA GLN A 1008 -24.38 9.46 -35.91
C GLN A 1008 -23.21 8.88 -36.72
N VAL A 1009 -22.20 9.69 -37.07
CA VAL A 1009 -20.99 9.21 -37.76
C VAL A 1009 -20.24 8.21 -36.88
N ILE A 1010 -19.95 8.56 -35.63
CA ILE A 1010 -19.28 7.68 -34.66
C ILE A 1010 -20.05 6.36 -34.50
N LYS A 1011 -21.37 6.43 -34.22
CA LYS A 1011 -22.24 5.25 -34.07
C LYS A 1011 -22.24 4.35 -35.30
N THR A 1012 -22.43 4.93 -36.49
CA THR A 1012 -22.50 4.15 -37.74
C THR A 1012 -21.16 3.47 -38.03
N THR A 1013 -20.06 4.19 -37.79
CA THR A 1013 -18.70 3.70 -38.00
C THR A 1013 -18.37 2.57 -37.02
N LEU A 1014 -18.59 2.77 -35.71
CA LEU A 1014 -18.39 1.73 -34.70
C LEU A 1014 -19.25 0.48 -35.00
N ASN A 1015 -20.52 0.66 -35.36
CA ASN A 1015 -21.41 -0.47 -35.68
C ASN A 1015 -20.99 -1.24 -36.95
N SER A 1016 -20.22 -0.62 -37.85
CA SER A 1016 -19.62 -1.28 -39.02
C SER A 1016 -18.32 -2.04 -38.70
N LEU A 1017 -17.80 -1.92 -37.47
CA LEU A 1017 -16.59 -2.58 -36.98
C LEU A 1017 -16.92 -3.65 -35.93
N THR A 1018 -17.90 -3.38 -35.07
CA THR A 1018 -18.60 -4.35 -34.22
C THR A 1018 -20.04 -3.89 -33.98
N PRO A 1019 -21.06 -4.68 -34.36
CA PRO A 1019 -22.45 -4.40 -34.02
C PRO A 1019 -22.64 -4.27 -32.49
N PHE A 1020 -23.55 -3.39 -32.05
CA PHE A 1020 -23.82 -3.22 -30.61
C PHE A 1020 -24.50 -4.44 -29.99
N GLU A 1021 -25.12 -5.28 -30.81
CA GLU A 1021 -25.70 -6.57 -30.47
C GLU A 1021 -24.66 -7.58 -29.98
N GLU A 1022 -23.40 -7.50 -30.42
CA GLU A 1022 -22.31 -8.36 -29.92
C GLU A 1022 -21.83 -7.95 -28.52
N GLY A 1023 -22.08 -6.71 -28.09
CA GLY A 1023 -21.66 -6.23 -26.77
C GLY A 1023 -20.14 -6.14 -26.56
N ASN A 1024 -19.37 -5.91 -27.63
CA ASN A 1024 -17.90 -5.80 -27.58
C ASN A 1024 -17.39 -4.39 -27.17
N ILE A 1025 -18.28 -3.42 -26.92
CA ILE A 1025 -17.91 -2.05 -26.54
C ILE A 1025 -18.40 -1.74 -25.13
N VAL A 1026 -17.57 -1.05 -24.34
CA VAL A 1026 -18.01 -0.36 -23.11
C VAL A 1026 -17.98 1.14 -23.37
N TYR A 1027 -19.11 1.82 -23.15
CA TYR A 1027 -19.24 3.26 -23.29
C TYR A 1027 -19.10 3.98 -21.95
N ILE A 1028 -18.10 4.83 -21.84
CA ILE A 1028 -17.99 5.89 -20.83
C ILE A 1028 -18.57 7.17 -21.44
N SER A 1029 -19.26 8.00 -20.65
CA SER A 1029 -19.69 9.34 -21.11
C SER A 1029 -20.05 10.29 -19.98
N GLU A 1030 -19.41 11.46 -19.94
CA GLU A 1030 -19.78 12.58 -19.06
C GLU A 1030 -19.87 13.92 -19.83
N GLY A 1031 -19.95 15.05 -19.12
CA GLY A 1031 -20.39 16.35 -19.65
C GLY A 1031 -21.91 16.52 -19.66
N ALA A 1032 -22.39 17.66 -20.17
CA ALA A 1032 -23.83 17.97 -20.22
C ALA A 1032 -24.50 17.49 -21.52
N ASN A 1033 -24.40 18.29 -22.60
CA ASN A 1033 -24.96 17.94 -23.91
C ASN A 1033 -24.45 16.59 -24.41
N THR A 1034 -23.15 16.33 -24.24
CA THR A 1034 -22.48 15.08 -24.61
C THR A 1034 -23.16 13.87 -23.97
N MET A 1035 -23.23 13.82 -22.64
CA MET A 1035 -23.83 12.70 -21.89
C MET A 1035 -25.33 12.51 -22.19
N ASP A 1036 -26.10 13.60 -22.27
CA ASP A 1036 -27.56 13.53 -22.48
C ASP A 1036 -27.93 13.06 -23.89
N ILE A 1037 -27.19 13.52 -24.91
CA ILE A 1037 -27.41 13.12 -26.30
C ILE A 1037 -26.78 11.73 -26.53
N SER A 1038 -25.61 11.40 -25.96
CA SER A 1038 -24.98 10.07 -26.12
C SER A 1038 -25.85 8.95 -25.59
N ARG A 1039 -26.44 9.14 -24.40
CA ARG A 1039 -27.37 8.19 -23.76
C ARG A 1039 -28.57 7.83 -24.64
N SER A 1040 -28.97 8.75 -25.51
CA SER A 1040 -30.09 8.63 -26.44
C SER A 1040 -29.65 8.11 -27.81
N ALA A 1041 -28.43 8.43 -28.25
CA ALA A 1041 -27.90 8.03 -29.54
C ALA A 1041 -27.39 6.57 -29.56
N PHE A 1042 -26.69 6.14 -28.52
CA PHE A 1042 -26.03 4.83 -28.44
C PHE A 1042 -26.90 3.79 -27.69
N PRO A 1043 -27.42 2.75 -28.37
CA PRO A 1043 -28.16 1.65 -27.72
C PRO A 1043 -27.19 0.65 -27.08
N LEU A 1044 -27.68 -0.11 -26.10
CA LEU A 1044 -26.98 -1.24 -25.49
C LEU A 1044 -27.87 -2.47 -25.39
N ASN A 1045 -27.37 -3.61 -25.86
CA ASN A 1045 -28.05 -4.90 -25.72
C ASN A 1045 -27.51 -5.76 -24.56
N HIS A 1046 -26.54 -5.24 -23.80
CA HIS A 1046 -25.86 -5.96 -22.72
C HIS A 1046 -25.71 -5.06 -21.47
N PRO A 1047 -25.86 -5.62 -20.25
CA PRO A 1047 -25.80 -4.85 -19.01
C PRO A 1047 -24.38 -4.41 -18.66
N ARG A 1048 -24.26 -3.34 -17.86
CA ARG A 1048 -22.98 -2.81 -17.33
C ARG A 1048 -21.97 -2.39 -18.42
N GLN A 1049 -22.47 -2.07 -19.62
CA GLN A 1049 -21.68 -1.52 -20.74
C GLN A 1049 -21.88 -0.02 -20.97
N ARG A 1050 -22.63 0.66 -20.10
CA ARG A 1050 -22.61 2.13 -19.96
C ARG A 1050 -22.21 2.52 -18.55
N LEU A 1051 -21.20 3.37 -18.46
CA LEU A 1051 -20.75 4.07 -17.26
C LEU A 1051 -20.91 5.58 -17.53
N ASP A 1052 -21.51 6.32 -16.61
CA ASP A 1052 -21.67 7.78 -16.73
C ASP A 1052 -21.62 8.47 -15.36
N ALA A 1053 -21.76 9.79 -15.35
CA ALA A 1053 -21.77 10.66 -14.16
C ALA A 1053 -22.79 10.26 -13.07
N GLY A 1054 -23.68 9.31 -13.37
CA GLY A 1054 -24.40 8.54 -12.36
C GLY A 1054 -25.41 9.35 -11.55
N THR A 1055 -25.50 9.06 -10.25
CA THR A 1055 -26.50 9.69 -9.37
C THR A 1055 -26.10 11.09 -8.89
N TYR A 1056 -24.81 11.37 -8.78
CA TYR A 1056 -24.32 12.65 -8.28
C TYR A 1056 -24.08 13.68 -9.42
N ALA A 1057 -24.13 13.23 -10.68
CA ALA A 1057 -23.75 14.01 -11.87
C ALA A 1057 -22.29 14.52 -11.81
N THR A 1058 -21.39 13.71 -11.26
CA THR A 1058 -19.96 13.99 -11.12
C THR A 1058 -19.27 14.08 -12.49
N MET A 1059 -18.54 15.18 -12.71
CA MET A 1059 -17.60 15.33 -13.83
C MET A 1059 -16.19 14.94 -13.37
N GLY A 1060 -15.36 14.42 -14.29
CA GLY A 1060 -14.03 13.88 -13.98
C GLY A 1060 -14.01 12.38 -13.69
N VAL A 1061 -15.14 11.67 -13.84
CA VAL A 1061 -15.15 10.21 -13.70
C VAL A 1061 -14.58 9.49 -14.93
N GLY A 1062 -14.54 10.18 -16.09
CA GLY A 1062 -14.31 9.58 -17.40
C GLY A 1062 -13.05 8.73 -17.48
N MET A 1063 -11.87 9.31 -17.23
CA MET A 1063 -10.61 8.59 -17.43
C MET A 1063 -10.42 7.47 -16.39
N GLY A 1064 -10.84 7.68 -15.13
CA GLY A 1064 -10.83 6.63 -14.11
C GLY A 1064 -11.76 5.46 -14.45
N TYR A 1065 -12.93 5.74 -15.02
CA TYR A 1065 -13.88 4.72 -15.46
C TYR A 1065 -13.38 3.94 -16.70
N ILE A 1066 -12.58 4.55 -17.58
CA ILE A 1066 -11.92 3.85 -18.69
C ILE A 1066 -10.94 2.80 -18.16
N VAL A 1067 -10.07 3.20 -17.24
CA VAL A 1067 -9.09 2.28 -16.62
C VAL A 1067 -9.81 1.15 -15.90
N ALA A 1068 -10.77 1.46 -15.03
CA ALA A 1068 -11.57 0.45 -14.35
C ALA A 1068 -12.32 -0.51 -15.29
N ALA A 1069 -12.81 -0.02 -16.43
CA ALA A 1069 -13.47 -0.85 -17.44
C ALA A 1069 -12.51 -1.77 -18.21
N HIS A 1070 -11.28 -1.33 -18.44
CA HIS A 1070 -10.20 -2.19 -18.95
C HIS A 1070 -9.89 -3.31 -17.94
N GLU A 1071 -9.64 -2.95 -16.68
CA GLU A 1071 -9.30 -3.90 -15.62
C GLU A 1071 -10.42 -4.91 -15.33
N ALA A 1072 -11.69 -4.51 -15.46
CA ALA A 1072 -12.84 -5.38 -15.20
C ALA A 1072 -13.18 -6.37 -16.35
N TYR A 1073 -12.68 -6.14 -17.57
CA TYR A 1073 -13.04 -6.96 -18.75
C TYR A 1073 -11.87 -7.54 -19.54
N ASN A 1074 -10.69 -6.92 -19.51
CA ASN A 1074 -9.58 -7.22 -20.43
C ASN A 1074 -8.30 -7.69 -19.72
N ALA A 1075 -8.02 -7.20 -18.51
CA ALA A 1075 -6.74 -7.45 -17.82
C ALA A 1075 -6.51 -8.92 -17.42
N ILE A 1076 -7.59 -9.70 -17.25
CA ILE A 1076 -7.52 -11.17 -17.14
C ILE A 1076 -8.12 -11.76 -18.42
N PRO A 1077 -7.31 -12.35 -19.32
CA PRO A 1077 -7.81 -12.99 -20.53
C PRO A 1077 -8.81 -14.11 -20.22
N GLN A 1078 -9.98 -14.06 -20.84
CA GLN A 1078 -11.02 -15.09 -20.68
C GLN A 1078 -11.10 -15.95 -21.95
N PRO A 1079 -10.79 -17.27 -21.88
CA PRO A 1079 -10.83 -18.14 -23.05
C PRO A 1079 -12.13 -18.04 -23.84
N GLY A 1080 -12.02 -17.88 -25.16
CA GLY A 1080 -13.15 -17.73 -26.08
C GLY A 1080 -13.84 -16.36 -26.08
N LYS A 1081 -13.42 -15.39 -25.26
CA LYS A 1081 -13.95 -14.02 -25.29
C LYS A 1081 -12.94 -13.04 -25.88
N LYS A 1082 -13.40 -12.19 -26.81
CA LYS A 1082 -12.61 -11.06 -27.31
C LYS A 1082 -12.52 -9.96 -26.22
N PRO A 1083 -11.37 -9.28 -26.07
CA PRO A 1083 -11.28 -8.05 -25.27
C PRO A 1083 -12.31 -7.02 -25.73
N LYS A 1084 -12.89 -6.27 -24.78
CA LYS A 1084 -13.83 -5.20 -25.09
C LYS A 1084 -13.08 -3.93 -25.47
N LYS A 1085 -13.52 -3.25 -26.53
CA LYS A 1085 -13.02 -1.90 -26.82
C LYS A 1085 -13.67 -0.92 -25.85
N ILE A 1086 -12.84 -0.15 -25.14
CA ILE A 1086 -13.31 0.92 -24.25
C ILE A 1086 -13.45 2.20 -25.09
N VAL A 1087 -14.65 2.78 -25.11
CA VAL A 1087 -14.99 3.98 -25.89
C VAL A 1087 -15.54 5.04 -24.94
N ALA A 1088 -15.01 6.25 -25.03
CA ALA A 1088 -15.41 7.38 -24.17
C ALA A 1088 -16.00 8.52 -25.00
N LEU A 1089 -17.01 9.19 -24.47
CA LEU A 1089 -17.80 10.23 -25.14
C LEU A 1089 -17.89 11.42 -24.20
N GLU A 1090 -16.90 12.30 -24.29
CA GLU A 1090 -16.55 13.30 -23.29
C GLU A 1090 -16.91 14.71 -23.76
N GLY A 1091 -17.44 15.56 -22.88
CA GLY A 1091 -17.44 17.00 -23.14
C GLY A 1091 -16.05 17.58 -22.85
N ASP A 1092 -15.60 18.57 -23.63
CA ASP A 1092 -14.33 19.30 -23.40
C ASP A 1092 -14.10 19.69 -21.93
N SER A 1093 -15.11 20.29 -21.29
CA SER A 1093 -15.08 20.68 -19.88
C SER A 1093 -15.02 19.49 -18.91
N ALA A 1094 -15.56 18.32 -19.27
CA ALA A 1094 -15.59 17.15 -18.40
C ALA A 1094 -14.27 16.37 -18.48
N PHE A 1095 -13.77 16.18 -19.70
CA PHE A 1095 -12.44 15.64 -19.98
C PHE A 1095 -11.35 16.38 -19.18
N GLY A 1096 -11.43 17.72 -19.14
CA GLY A 1096 -10.49 18.57 -18.39
C GLY A 1096 -10.35 18.27 -16.88
N PHE A 1097 -11.31 17.61 -16.24
CA PHE A 1097 -11.19 17.20 -14.82
C PHE A 1097 -10.29 15.98 -14.61
N SER A 1098 -10.07 15.13 -15.63
CA SER A 1098 -9.31 13.87 -15.48
C SER A 1098 -8.30 13.58 -16.60
N ALA A 1099 -8.12 14.51 -17.55
CA ALA A 1099 -7.27 14.33 -18.74
C ALA A 1099 -5.80 13.94 -18.49
N MET A 1100 -5.25 14.19 -17.30
CA MET A 1100 -3.88 13.75 -16.96
C MET A 1100 -3.74 12.22 -16.88
N GLU A 1101 -4.82 11.49 -16.65
CA GLU A 1101 -4.82 10.02 -16.62
C GLU A 1101 -4.72 9.37 -18.01
N ILE A 1102 -4.64 10.17 -19.09
CA ILE A 1102 -4.14 9.72 -20.40
C ILE A 1102 -2.72 9.15 -20.27
N GLU A 1103 -1.88 9.72 -19.39
CA GLU A 1103 -0.56 9.18 -19.08
C GLU A 1103 -0.65 7.85 -18.35
N THR A 1104 -1.55 7.70 -17.36
CA THR A 1104 -1.82 6.42 -16.69
C THR A 1104 -2.25 5.34 -17.68
N MET A 1105 -3.10 5.67 -18.66
CA MET A 1105 -3.46 4.73 -19.73
C MET A 1105 -2.26 4.38 -20.62
N ALA A 1106 -1.40 5.34 -20.97
CA ALA A 1106 -0.21 5.06 -21.77
C ALA A 1106 0.79 4.16 -21.03
N ARG A 1107 1.10 4.48 -19.76
CA ARG A 1107 2.02 3.73 -18.89
C ARG A 1107 1.56 2.29 -18.66
N TYR A 1108 0.27 2.04 -18.50
CA TYR A 1108 -0.30 0.69 -18.42
C TYR A 1108 -0.71 0.07 -19.78
N ARG A 1109 -0.37 0.72 -20.91
CA ARG A 1109 -0.71 0.29 -22.28
C ARG A 1109 -2.19 -0.06 -22.49
N ILE A 1110 -3.09 0.76 -21.94
CA ILE A 1110 -4.54 0.57 -21.97
C ILE A 1110 -5.15 1.11 -23.28
N PRO A 1111 -5.72 0.26 -24.17
CA PRO A 1111 -6.36 0.70 -25.41
C PRO A 1111 -7.74 1.33 -25.15
N ALA A 1112 -7.83 2.65 -25.27
CA ALA A 1112 -9.08 3.41 -25.19
C ALA A 1112 -9.27 4.32 -26.40
N LEU A 1113 -10.52 4.48 -26.85
CA LEU A 1113 -10.91 5.42 -27.91
C LEU A 1113 -11.78 6.53 -27.32
N ILE A 1114 -11.20 7.72 -27.17
CA ILE A 1114 -11.77 8.83 -26.42
C ILE A 1114 -12.18 9.95 -27.37
N PHE A 1115 -13.48 10.20 -27.51
CA PHE A 1115 -13.99 11.34 -28.28
C PHE A 1115 -14.19 12.53 -27.34
N VAL A 1116 -13.35 13.56 -27.49
CA VAL A 1116 -13.54 14.84 -26.82
C VAL A 1116 -14.42 15.71 -27.73
N VAL A 1117 -15.67 15.88 -27.34
CA VAL A 1117 -16.65 16.71 -28.03
C VAL A 1117 -16.42 18.16 -27.62
N ASN A 1118 -15.74 18.89 -28.50
CA ASN A 1118 -15.19 20.22 -28.25
C ASN A 1118 -16.11 21.28 -28.84
N ASN A 1119 -16.84 21.95 -27.97
CA ASN A 1119 -17.66 23.11 -28.29
C ASN A 1119 -17.08 24.41 -27.69
N SER A 1120 -15.84 24.32 -27.18
CA SER A 1120 -15.05 25.37 -26.52
C SER A 1120 -15.78 26.04 -25.34
N GLY A 1121 -16.54 25.26 -24.55
CA GLY A 1121 -17.19 25.82 -23.36
C GLY A 1121 -18.17 24.93 -22.58
N ILE A 1122 -18.34 25.25 -21.29
CA ILE A 1122 -19.29 24.59 -20.40
C ILE A 1122 -20.72 24.88 -20.89
N TYR A 1123 -21.43 23.83 -21.34
CA TYR A 1123 -22.68 23.88 -22.12
C TYR A 1123 -22.54 24.53 -23.50
N HIS A 1124 -22.03 25.76 -23.58
CA HIS A 1124 -21.92 26.58 -24.78
C HIS A 1124 -20.60 27.37 -24.78
N GLY A 1125 -19.93 27.45 -25.93
CA GLY A 1125 -18.82 28.38 -26.16
C GLY A 1125 -19.33 29.77 -26.56
N ASP A 1126 -18.54 30.82 -26.33
CA ASP A 1126 -18.94 32.21 -26.63
C ASP A 1126 -18.63 32.66 -28.08
N SER A 1127 -18.00 31.84 -28.93
CA SER A 1127 -17.52 32.27 -30.26
C SER A 1127 -17.46 31.14 -31.30
N THR A 1128 -17.66 31.48 -32.58
CA THR A 1128 -17.55 30.57 -33.75
C THR A 1128 -16.28 30.78 -34.58
N THR A 1129 -15.42 31.74 -34.21
CA THR A 1129 -14.14 31.97 -34.88
C THR A 1129 -13.05 32.31 -33.87
N GLN A 1130 -11.81 31.97 -34.20
CA GLN A 1130 -10.63 32.33 -33.39
C GLN A 1130 -10.56 33.83 -33.13
N ASP A 1131 -10.80 34.68 -34.14
CA ASP A 1131 -10.68 36.14 -34.00
C ASP A 1131 -11.72 36.74 -33.04
N SER A 1132 -12.95 36.22 -33.06
CA SER A 1132 -13.99 36.66 -32.12
C SER A 1132 -13.68 36.21 -30.69
N TRP A 1133 -13.16 35.00 -30.51
CA TRP A 1133 -12.70 34.53 -29.21
C TRP A 1133 -11.48 35.32 -28.70
N ASN A 1134 -10.50 35.61 -29.56
CA ASN A 1134 -9.32 36.43 -29.23
C ASN A 1134 -9.72 37.85 -28.83
N ALA A 1135 -10.73 38.44 -29.48
CA ALA A 1135 -11.27 39.75 -29.08
C ALA A 1135 -11.88 39.71 -27.67
N LEU A 1136 -12.63 38.66 -27.33
CA LEU A 1136 -13.14 38.44 -25.97
C LEU A 1136 -12.01 38.19 -24.96
N GLN A 1137 -10.97 37.43 -25.32
CA GLN A 1137 -9.81 37.20 -24.47
C GLN A 1137 -9.07 38.50 -24.15
N ASN A 1138 -8.81 39.33 -25.16
CA ASN A 1138 -8.16 40.63 -24.98
C ASN A 1138 -9.00 41.59 -24.12
N GLN A 1139 -10.33 41.57 -24.25
CA GLN A 1139 -11.25 42.32 -23.37
C GLN A 1139 -11.22 41.82 -21.92
N THR A 1140 -11.07 40.51 -21.69
CA THR A 1140 -10.89 39.97 -20.34
C THR A 1140 -9.54 40.38 -19.75
N ILE A 1141 -8.45 40.29 -20.51
CA ILE A 1141 -7.10 40.67 -20.07
C ILE A 1141 -7.00 42.17 -19.76
N SER A 1142 -7.65 43.04 -20.55
CA SER A 1142 -7.71 44.48 -20.30
C SER A 1142 -8.70 44.91 -19.20
N ASN A 1143 -9.44 43.96 -18.63
CA ASN A 1143 -10.60 44.18 -17.73
C ASN A 1143 -11.75 44.99 -18.36
N ASP A 1144 -11.78 45.21 -19.68
CA ASP A 1144 -12.90 45.80 -20.42
C ASP A 1144 -14.07 44.80 -20.58
N THR A 1145 -14.60 44.33 -19.44
CA THR A 1145 -15.64 43.29 -19.32
C THR A 1145 -17.04 43.86 -19.09
N LYS A 1146 -17.15 45.20 -19.00
CA LYS A 1146 -18.41 45.94 -18.79
C LYS A 1146 -18.86 46.63 -20.08
N SER A 1147 -20.16 46.61 -20.33
CA SER A 1147 -20.78 47.12 -21.55
C SER A 1147 -22.29 47.24 -21.38
N ASP A 1148 -22.84 48.39 -21.73
CA ASP A 1148 -24.28 48.66 -21.61
C ASP A 1148 -25.09 47.90 -22.69
N ASP A 1149 -24.50 47.67 -23.88
CA ASP A 1149 -25.13 46.95 -24.99
C ASP A 1149 -24.99 45.40 -24.93
N GLY A 1150 -24.25 44.88 -23.94
CA GLY A 1150 -24.14 43.45 -23.64
C GLY A 1150 -22.78 42.78 -23.89
N LYS A 1151 -22.53 41.71 -23.11
CA LYS A 1151 -21.34 40.81 -23.10
C LYS A 1151 -20.08 41.31 -23.85
N LYS A 1152 -19.22 42.07 -23.16
CA LYS A 1152 -17.77 42.02 -23.41
C LYS A 1152 -17.10 40.90 -22.59
N GLY A 1153 -15.93 40.48 -23.05
CA GLY A 1153 -15.06 39.51 -22.37
C GLY A 1153 -15.52 38.05 -22.43
N LEU A 1154 -14.58 37.13 -22.25
CA LEU A 1154 -14.86 35.71 -22.04
C LEU A 1154 -15.77 35.52 -20.84
N ARG A 1155 -16.73 34.59 -20.94
CA ARG A 1155 -17.63 34.25 -19.83
C ARG A 1155 -17.05 33.12 -18.98
N SER A 1156 -17.61 32.93 -17.79
CA SER A 1156 -17.30 31.80 -16.89
C SER A 1156 -17.64 30.42 -17.46
N THR A 1157 -18.19 30.34 -18.67
CA THR A 1157 -18.40 29.11 -19.44
C THR A 1157 -17.42 28.93 -20.60
N SER A 1158 -16.62 29.93 -20.98
CA SER A 1158 -15.67 29.80 -22.09
C SER A 1158 -14.48 28.92 -21.70
N LEU A 1159 -14.08 28.04 -22.60
CA LEU A 1159 -12.77 27.38 -22.61
C LEU A 1159 -11.92 27.99 -23.74
N LEU A 1160 -10.65 27.56 -23.84
CA LEU A 1160 -9.78 27.95 -24.95
C LEU A 1160 -10.35 27.44 -26.28
N TYR A 1161 -10.49 28.34 -27.26
CA TYR A 1161 -11.05 28.07 -28.57
C TYR A 1161 -10.35 26.89 -29.26
N GLU A 1162 -11.13 25.87 -29.60
CA GLU A 1162 -10.70 24.65 -30.32
C GLU A 1162 -9.45 23.98 -29.71
N MET A 1163 -9.32 24.03 -28.38
CA MET A 1163 -8.20 23.50 -27.60
C MET A 1163 -7.77 22.10 -28.07
N ARG A 1164 -6.47 21.91 -28.26
CA ARG A 1164 -5.83 20.75 -28.91
C ARG A 1164 -5.66 19.54 -27.99
N TYR A 1165 -6.77 19.08 -27.40
CA TYR A 1165 -6.81 17.99 -26.42
C TYR A 1165 -6.17 16.68 -26.90
N GLU A 1166 -6.18 16.42 -28.21
CA GLU A 1166 -5.58 15.21 -28.80
C GLU A 1166 -4.04 15.19 -28.69
N MET A 1167 -3.39 16.35 -28.50
CA MET A 1167 -1.95 16.42 -28.29
C MET A 1167 -1.52 15.77 -26.97
N LEU A 1168 -2.42 15.65 -25.97
CA LEU A 1168 -2.14 14.92 -24.73
C LEU A 1168 -1.91 13.42 -24.98
N ALA A 1169 -2.61 12.83 -25.95
CA ALA A 1169 -2.35 11.44 -26.35
C ALA A 1169 -0.97 11.31 -27.01
N ASN A 1170 -0.67 12.16 -27.99
CA ASN A 1170 0.62 12.17 -28.69
C ASN A 1170 1.80 12.38 -27.71
N MET A 1171 1.66 13.28 -26.74
CA MET A 1171 2.67 13.54 -25.70
C MET A 1171 2.99 12.30 -24.85
N CYS A 1172 2.02 11.39 -24.68
CA CYS A 1172 2.18 10.15 -23.92
C CYS A 1172 2.45 8.93 -24.82
N GLY A 1173 2.81 9.10 -26.10
CA GLY A 1173 3.00 7.98 -27.04
C GLY A 1173 1.71 7.30 -27.52
N GLY A 1174 0.55 7.86 -27.19
CA GLY A 1174 -0.75 7.51 -27.78
C GLY A 1174 -0.98 8.19 -29.13
N LYS A 1175 -2.21 8.11 -29.65
CA LYS A 1175 -2.59 8.66 -30.97
C LYS A 1175 -3.62 9.79 -30.83
N GLY A 1176 -3.33 10.95 -31.40
CA GLY A 1176 -4.18 12.14 -31.37
C GLY A 1176 -4.72 12.51 -32.75
N PHE A 1177 -6.04 12.57 -32.89
CA PHE A 1177 -6.74 13.02 -34.09
C PHE A 1177 -7.48 14.34 -33.84
N PHE A 1178 -7.28 15.35 -34.70
CA PHE A 1178 -8.01 16.61 -34.67
C PHE A 1178 -9.02 16.65 -35.82
N VAL A 1179 -10.31 16.82 -35.52
CA VAL A 1179 -11.41 16.52 -36.44
C VAL A 1179 -12.39 17.68 -36.53
N ARG A 1180 -12.62 18.17 -37.76
CA ARG A 1180 -13.58 19.23 -38.10
C ARG A 1180 -14.75 18.74 -38.96
N ASN A 1181 -14.59 17.67 -39.73
CA ASN A 1181 -15.62 17.19 -40.67
C ASN A 1181 -15.95 15.70 -40.53
N GLU A 1182 -16.99 15.28 -41.27
CA GLU A 1182 -17.58 13.94 -41.18
C GLU A 1182 -16.66 12.83 -41.68
N GLN A 1183 -15.83 13.11 -42.70
CA GLN A 1183 -14.89 12.14 -43.27
C GLN A 1183 -13.69 11.92 -42.34
N GLU A 1184 -13.13 13.00 -41.79
CA GLU A 1184 -12.10 12.95 -40.73
C GLU A 1184 -12.61 12.16 -39.51
N LEU A 1185 -13.87 12.38 -39.11
CA LEU A 1185 -14.47 11.68 -37.98
C LEU A 1185 -14.65 10.18 -38.23
N GLU A 1186 -15.06 9.78 -39.44
CA GLU A 1186 -15.11 8.36 -39.81
C GLU A 1186 -13.71 7.73 -39.78
N VAL A 1187 -12.71 8.35 -40.42
CA VAL A 1187 -11.33 7.84 -40.48
C VAL A 1187 -10.73 7.69 -39.08
N ALA A 1188 -10.78 8.75 -38.25
CA ALA A 1188 -10.30 8.73 -36.88
C ALA A 1188 -11.03 7.68 -36.01
N THR A 1189 -12.33 7.46 -36.23
CA THR A 1189 -13.09 6.39 -35.56
C THR A 1189 -12.60 5.00 -35.99
N ARG A 1190 -12.35 4.77 -37.28
CA ARG A 1190 -11.87 3.47 -37.80
C ARG A 1190 -10.46 3.13 -37.33
N GLU A 1191 -9.55 4.11 -37.35
CA GLU A 1191 -8.17 3.93 -36.93
C GLU A 1191 -8.05 3.83 -35.40
N GLY A 1192 -8.70 4.73 -34.67
CA GLY A 1192 -8.71 4.69 -33.20
C GLY A 1192 -9.42 3.47 -32.62
N PHE A 1193 -10.41 2.89 -33.31
CA PHE A 1193 -10.99 1.60 -32.92
C PHE A 1193 -9.98 0.46 -33.06
N ARG A 1194 -9.20 0.44 -34.15
CA ARG A 1194 -8.14 -0.55 -34.40
C ARG A 1194 -6.90 -0.35 -33.53
N SER A 1195 -6.70 0.84 -32.95
CA SER A 1195 -5.53 1.14 -32.13
C SER A 1195 -5.47 0.31 -30.84
N ASP A 1196 -4.26 -0.16 -30.59
CA ASP A 1196 -3.72 -0.78 -29.38
C ASP A 1196 -3.29 0.24 -28.31
N THR A 1197 -3.07 1.50 -28.69
CA THR A 1197 -2.73 2.59 -27.77
C THR A 1197 -3.97 3.34 -27.27
N VAL A 1198 -3.82 4.09 -26.18
CA VAL A 1198 -4.72 5.20 -25.85
C VAL A 1198 -4.82 6.15 -27.06
N THR A 1199 -6.04 6.54 -27.42
CA THR A 1199 -6.34 7.32 -28.61
C THR A 1199 -7.37 8.40 -28.29
N VAL A 1200 -7.04 9.66 -28.57
CA VAL A 1200 -7.94 10.81 -28.38
C VAL A 1200 -8.32 11.39 -29.73
N VAL A 1201 -9.63 11.52 -29.97
CA VAL A 1201 -10.22 12.17 -31.14
C VAL A 1201 -10.91 13.45 -30.66
N ASN A 1202 -10.31 14.59 -30.95
CA ASN A 1202 -10.83 15.92 -30.61
C ASN A 1202 -11.77 16.39 -31.73
N VAL A 1203 -13.07 16.40 -31.45
CA VAL A 1203 -14.15 16.61 -32.43
C VAL A 1203 -14.74 18.00 -32.24
N ILE A 1204 -14.47 18.90 -33.19
CA ILE A 1204 -15.02 20.26 -33.18
C ILE A 1204 -16.52 20.23 -33.53
N VAL A 1205 -17.35 20.71 -32.60
CA VAL A 1205 -18.81 20.83 -32.78
C VAL A 1205 -19.31 22.26 -32.54
N GLU A 1206 -20.55 22.54 -32.94
CA GLU A 1206 -21.15 23.87 -32.80
C GLU A 1206 -21.11 24.40 -31.35
N PRO A 1207 -20.63 25.65 -31.11
CA PRO A 1207 -20.53 26.23 -29.77
C PRO A 1207 -21.89 26.51 -29.11
N GLY A 1208 -22.99 26.45 -29.86
CA GLY A 1208 -24.34 26.57 -29.30
C GLY A 1208 -24.78 27.98 -28.89
N ILE A 1209 -24.08 29.02 -29.37
CA ILE A 1209 -24.37 30.44 -29.08
C ILE A 1209 -25.87 30.76 -29.17
N GLY A 1210 -26.37 31.54 -28.21
CA GLY A 1210 -27.75 32.01 -28.16
C GLY A 1210 -28.77 31.01 -27.59
N LYS A 1211 -28.39 29.73 -27.40
CA LYS A 1211 -29.22 28.77 -26.67
C LYS A 1211 -29.26 29.15 -25.18
N LYS A 1212 -30.42 28.91 -24.53
CA LYS A 1212 -30.57 29.13 -23.08
C LYS A 1212 -30.06 27.92 -22.31
N ILE A 1213 -29.09 28.15 -21.41
CA ILE A 1213 -28.71 27.19 -20.37
C ILE A 1213 -29.92 26.97 -19.45
N GLY A 1214 -30.23 25.71 -19.11
CA GLY A 1214 -31.33 25.38 -18.21
C GLY A 1214 -31.35 23.90 -17.85
N PHE A 1215 -31.65 23.59 -16.58
CA PHE A 1215 -31.67 22.22 -16.07
C PHE A 1215 -32.95 21.48 -16.52
N ALA A 1216 -32.80 20.41 -17.30
CA ALA A 1216 -33.94 19.67 -17.87
C ALA A 1216 -34.89 19.00 -16.86
N TRP A 1217 -34.47 18.87 -15.59
CA TRP A 1217 -35.29 18.39 -14.48
C TRP A 1217 -36.11 19.51 -13.82
N GLN A 1218 -35.62 20.76 -13.80
CA GLN A 1218 -36.38 21.90 -13.29
C GLN A 1218 -37.56 22.21 -14.23
N GLY A 1219 -38.71 22.51 -13.64
CA GLY A 1219 -39.94 22.76 -14.40
C GLY A 1219 -39.90 24.11 -15.14
N ASN A 1220 -40.15 24.11 -16.45
CA ASN A 1220 -40.46 25.32 -17.20
C ASN A 1220 -41.87 25.83 -16.82
N ASN A 1221 -41.98 26.50 -15.67
CA ASN A 1221 -43.24 27.09 -15.21
C ASN A 1221 -43.66 28.29 -16.08
N ASN A 1222 -42.70 28.99 -16.71
CA ASN A 1222 -42.95 30.24 -17.44
C ASN A 1222 -43.36 30.03 -18.92
N ALA A 1223 -44.26 29.08 -19.19
CA ALA A 1223 -44.62 28.74 -20.58
C ALA A 1223 -46.05 28.19 -20.80
N LYS A 1224 -47.10 28.72 -20.13
CA LYS A 1224 -48.49 28.66 -20.65
C LYS A 1224 -49.57 29.55 -19.98
N GLU A 1225 -49.24 30.79 -19.62
CA GLU A 1225 -50.29 31.81 -19.42
C GLU A 1225 -50.53 32.54 -20.75
N GLY A 1226 -51.63 32.19 -21.42
CA GLY A 1226 -51.97 32.75 -22.74
C GLY A 1226 -53.11 32.01 -23.42
N SER A 1227 -54.17 32.76 -23.76
CA SER A 1227 -55.33 32.34 -24.55
C SER A 1227 -56.02 31.02 -24.14
N ALA A 1228 -56.72 31.05 -23.00
CA ALA A 1228 -58.06 30.51 -22.96
C ALA A 1228 -59.05 31.69 -23.05
N LYS A 1229 -59.78 31.79 -24.16
CA LYS A 1229 -61.06 32.52 -24.19
C LYS A 1229 -62.17 31.49 -23.99
N LEU A 1230 -63.24 31.92 -23.31
CA LEU A 1230 -64.48 31.21 -22.98
C LEU A 1230 -64.83 30.06 -23.94
#